data_AF-A0A1T5AK31-F1
#
_entry.id   AF-A0A1T5AK31-F1
#
_cell.length_a   1.000
_cell.length_b   1.000
_cell.length_c   1.000
_cell.angle_alpha   90.00
_cell.angle_beta   90.00
_cell.angle_gamma   90.00
#
_symmetry.space_group_name_H-M   'P 1'
#
loop_
_entity.id
_entity.type
_entity.pdbx_description
1 polymer ?
#
loop_
_entity_poly.entity_id
_entity_poly.type
_entity_poly.pdbx_seq_one_letter_code
_entity_poly.pdbx_strand_id
1 'polypeptide(L)'
;MSIETLYDKDITRRINPAVVVSEMEEYYIDQEINEYEFTQGITKNVYKFLSAVASKKEGKTGVWISGYYGSGKSHFIKYLFYCLNKKFKDQALKRFEDSIKLLDPLDEPSLAQVESLKRSLNGLDIDEIMFNIDAVADNKDEKERITRVLFKKLNEFRGYNNTNIALALYLEKPLDEKGQFQAFKEKIKASFNENWDGNQIRFIRRYLDKVIEIAKEFDADIDKESIKASILDTNQDYTIEAFIKEIQEYLSTKNENYRLLFLLDEVSQYIGSNTALLLNLQTIVEEIGTQIGTQVWIVCTAQQDLSNLINNTDNKGEDFGKILGRFETVISLESQDAAYITKKRILSKKSEGIGYLNEYYKDYKGAIENQFVFDHDLYENYSDKEDFILTYPFVPYQFRLVSDVFESFSNVGYVGEGVKNTERAILGITHFTANLCKDETLGYFVPFDLFFNEQLEKNLTHHARGILDKAYHIEDVKTNPFARRVVNVLFMVSNLGDVQSINFPATIENIALLIMDAVDTPKMEMQKKVDSVLNVLVSKNIIQVAEGKYRFLKEDEIEVAQLIKNSPITNEDRLTYLYDDVIQKVVKPNPNISYGNRNFKIALKIDDKEIGARGDFNLKFSIYDSTELDHLAHATSSQDMIVGIHDWFKHDKDLATKVSDYVRTQKFISRNFSAATGSRSETLGKPINYCLRKLSYVSRKNLWKLLLFPVIKSSQPMT
;
A
#
# COMPACT_ATOMS: atom_id res chain seq x y z
N MET A 1 -21.92 2.88 27.62
CA MET A 1 -21.79 1.70 26.74
C MET A 1 -20.46 1.82 26.02
N SER A 2 -19.65 0.75 26.00
CA SER A 2 -18.36 0.75 25.29
C SER A 2 -18.52 0.40 23.81
N ILE A 3 -17.57 0.84 22.99
CA ILE A 3 -17.54 0.56 21.55
C ILE A 3 -17.45 -0.96 21.30
N GLU A 4 -16.70 -1.70 22.10
CA GLU A 4 -16.59 -3.17 22.00
C GLU A 4 -17.96 -3.84 21.93
N THR A 5 -18.89 -3.38 22.77
CA THR A 5 -20.23 -3.97 22.84
C THR A 5 -21.12 -3.68 21.63
N LEU A 6 -20.72 -2.80 20.72
CA LEU A 6 -21.46 -2.52 19.48
C LEU A 6 -21.24 -3.59 18.42
N TYR A 7 -20.06 -4.22 18.41
CA TYR A 7 -19.66 -5.14 17.36
C TYR A 7 -20.42 -6.46 17.46
N ASP A 8 -20.72 -7.05 16.29
CA ASP A 8 -21.30 -8.38 16.17
C ASP A 8 -20.27 -9.47 16.50
N LYS A 9 -19.03 -9.25 16.06
CA LYS A 9 -17.89 -10.15 16.28
C LYS A 9 -16.97 -9.55 17.33
N ASP A 10 -16.34 -10.40 18.13
CA ASP A 10 -15.34 -9.99 19.12
C ASP A 10 -14.16 -9.27 18.43
N ILE A 11 -13.88 -8.01 18.82
CA ILE A 11 -12.82 -7.19 18.23
C ILE A 11 -11.42 -7.57 18.72
N THR A 12 -11.32 -8.38 19.77
CA THR A 12 -10.05 -8.87 20.31
C THR A 12 -9.58 -10.16 19.62
N ARG A 13 -10.44 -10.76 18.79
CA ARG A 13 -10.12 -12.00 18.08
C ARG A 13 -8.92 -11.82 17.15
N ARG A 14 -8.16 -12.89 16.93
CA ARG A 14 -7.09 -12.86 15.94
C ARG A 14 -7.69 -12.82 14.53
N ILE A 15 -7.27 -11.86 13.73
CA ILE A 15 -7.55 -11.83 12.29
C ILE A 15 -6.23 -12.02 11.55
N ASN A 16 -6.10 -13.10 10.78
CA ASN A 16 -4.94 -13.29 9.92
C ASN A 16 -5.10 -12.40 8.67
N PRO A 17 -4.22 -11.41 8.47
CA PRO A 17 -4.29 -10.55 7.29
C PRO A 17 -3.89 -11.31 6.02
N ALA A 18 -3.04 -12.34 6.12
CA ALA A 18 -2.63 -13.18 5.01
C ALA A 18 -3.27 -14.57 5.10
N VAL A 19 -4.00 -14.96 4.06
CA VAL A 19 -4.48 -16.33 3.90
C VAL A 19 -3.32 -17.17 3.41
N VAL A 20 -2.81 -18.04 4.26
CA VAL A 20 -1.76 -18.99 3.91
C VAL A 20 -2.41 -20.31 3.54
N VAL A 21 -2.12 -20.80 2.33
CA VAL A 21 -2.70 -22.03 1.79
C VAL A 21 -2.34 -23.26 2.65
N SER A 22 -1.15 -23.28 3.24
CA SER A 22 -0.70 -24.37 4.11
C SER A 22 -1.25 -24.31 5.54
N GLU A 23 -1.90 -23.21 5.95
CA GLU A 23 -2.54 -23.13 7.28
C GLU A 23 -3.90 -23.83 7.24
N MET A 24 -3.92 -25.06 7.76
CA MET A 24 -5.08 -25.95 7.78
C MET A 24 -5.54 -26.31 9.21
N GLU A 25 -5.20 -25.49 10.23
CA GLU A 25 -5.72 -25.70 11.57
C GLU A 25 -7.22 -25.37 11.62
N GLU A 26 -8.01 -26.26 12.26
CA GLU A 26 -9.47 -26.22 12.22
C GLU A 26 -10.07 -24.91 12.74
N TYR A 27 -9.47 -24.30 13.76
CA TYR A 27 -9.88 -23.00 14.28
C TYR A 27 -9.78 -21.88 13.22
N TYR A 28 -8.69 -21.83 12.44
CA TYR A 28 -8.52 -20.80 11.41
C TYR A 28 -9.46 -21.04 10.23
N ILE A 29 -9.73 -22.30 9.88
CA ILE A 29 -10.65 -22.65 8.79
C ILE A 29 -12.08 -22.21 9.14
N ASP A 30 -12.55 -22.48 10.36
CA ASP A 30 -13.88 -22.04 10.80
C ASP A 30 -14.04 -20.51 10.72
N GLN A 31 -13.04 -19.78 11.22
CA GLN A 31 -13.03 -18.31 11.11
C GLN A 31 -13.01 -17.84 9.64
N GLU A 32 -12.16 -18.42 8.79
CA GLU A 32 -12.07 -18.05 7.38
C GLU A 32 -13.38 -18.28 6.62
N ILE A 33 -14.08 -19.40 6.88
CA ILE A 33 -15.38 -19.68 6.27
C ILE A 33 -16.41 -18.67 6.79
N ASN A 34 -16.58 -18.56 8.11
CA ASN A 34 -17.65 -17.75 8.70
C ASN A 34 -17.49 -16.25 8.41
N GLU A 35 -16.25 -15.76 8.35
CA GLU A 35 -15.93 -14.36 8.06
C GLU A 35 -15.69 -14.05 6.58
N TYR A 36 -15.87 -15.01 5.68
CA TYR A 36 -15.79 -14.74 4.24
C TYR A 36 -16.89 -13.75 3.83
N GLU A 37 -16.49 -12.62 3.25
CA GLU A 37 -17.42 -11.59 2.79
C GLU A 37 -17.75 -11.81 1.32
N PHE A 38 -19.04 -11.89 1.01
CA PHE A 38 -19.55 -12.14 -0.34
C PHE A 38 -20.05 -10.85 -0.95
N THR A 39 -19.36 -10.38 -2.00
CA THR A 39 -19.93 -9.40 -2.92
C THR A 39 -20.75 -10.10 -3.98
N GLN A 40 -21.67 -9.39 -4.64
CA GLN A 40 -22.47 -9.93 -5.75
C GLN A 40 -21.58 -10.61 -6.83
N GLY A 41 -20.44 -9.98 -7.16
CA GLY A 41 -19.46 -10.53 -8.09
C GLY A 41 -18.82 -11.83 -7.60
N ILE A 42 -18.40 -11.90 -6.32
CA ILE A 42 -17.85 -13.14 -5.76
C ILE A 42 -18.91 -14.25 -5.76
N THR A 43 -20.13 -13.94 -5.34
CA THR A 43 -21.21 -14.92 -5.28
C THR A 43 -21.46 -15.57 -6.63
N LYS A 44 -21.53 -14.76 -7.69
CA LYS A 44 -21.66 -15.24 -9.07
C LYS A 44 -20.47 -16.11 -9.49
N ASN A 45 -19.25 -15.73 -9.12
CA ASN A 45 -18.04 -16.46 -9.44
C ASN A 45 -17.94 -17.82 -8.70
N VAL A 46 -18.32 -17.88 -7.42
CA VAL A 46 -18.40 -19.14 -6.66
C VAL A 46 -19.42 -20.07 -7.30
N TYR A 47 -20.61 -19.57 -7.62
CA TYR A 47 -21.64 -20.36 -8.29
C TYR A 47 -21.21 -20.85 -9.67
N LYS A 48 -20.59 -19.97 -10.48
CA LYS A 48 -20.06 -20.32 -11.80
C LYS A 48 -19.07 -21.48 -11.70
N PHE A 49 -18.12 -21.39 -10.77
CA PHE A 49 -17.12 -22.45 -10.54
C PHE A 49 -17.78 -23.76 -10.10
N LEU A 50 -18.55 -23.73 -9.01
CA LEU A 50 -19.15 -24.93 -8.45
C LEU A 50 -20.11 -25.60 -9.43
N SER A 51 -20.85 -24.81 -10.22
CA SER A 51 -21.71 -25.33 -11.28
C SER A 51 -20.93 -25.98 -12.41
N ALA A 52 -19.75 -25.46 -12.76
CA ALA A 52 -18.86 -26.08 -13.73
C ALA A 52 -18.36 -27.44 -13.23
N VAL A 53 -17.92 -27.53 -11.97
CA VAL A 53 -17.47 -28.79 -11.35
C VAL A 53 -18.61 -29.80 -11.22
N ALA A 54 -19.82 -29.34 -10.89
CA ALA A 54 -21.02 -30.17 -10.78
C ALA A 54 -21.58 -30.65 -12.14
N SER A 55 -21.19 -30.00 -13.23
CA SER A 55 -21.67 -30.31 -14.58
C SER A 55 -21.14 -31.66 -15.08
N LYS A 56 -21.99 -32.38 -15.83
CA LYS A 56 -21.62 -33.59 -16.58
C LYS A 56 -21.24 -33.32 -18.04
N LYS A 57 -21.18 -32.05 -18.46
CA LYS A 57 -20.80 -31.71 -19.84
C LYS A 57 -19.33 -32.05 -20.06
N GLU A 58 -19.06 -32.88 -21.06
CA GLU A 58 -17.71 -33.06 -21.62
C GLU A 58 -17.19 -31.71 -22.13
N GLY A 59 -15.96 -31.36 -21.74
CA GLY A 59 -15.41 -30.02 -21.95
C GLY A 59 -14.08 -29.81 -21.24
N LYS A 60 -13.51 -28.60 -21.39
CA LYS A 60 -12.17 -28.26 -20.90
C LYS A 60 -12.21 -28.02 -19.39
N THR A 61 -11.55 -28.86 -18.61
CA THR A 61 -11.55 -28.84 -17.14
C THR A 61 -10.57 -27.84 -16.50
N GLY A 62 -10.08 -26.89 -17.29
CA GLY A 62 -9.24 -25.79 -16.85
C GLY A 62 -10.05 -24.60 -16.35
N VAL A 63 -9.76 -24.14 -15.13
CA VAL A 63 -10.31 -22.91 -14.55
C VAL A 63 -9.20 -21.90 -14.34
N TRP A 64 -9.38 -20.68 -14.85
CA TRP A 64 -8.42 -19.58 -14.70
C TRP A 64 -9.04 -18.44 -13.88
N ILE A 65 -8.46 -18.18 -12.72
CA ILE A 65 -8.89 -17.12 -11.79
C ILE A 65 -7.90 -15.95 -11.92
N SER A 66 -8.36 -14.85 -12.51
CA SER A 66 -7.55 -13.65 -12.73
C SER A 66 -7.96 -12.49 -11.81
N GLY A 67 -7.02 -11.60 -11.49
CA GLY A 67 -7.28 -10.35 -10.75
C GLY A 67 -5.98 -9.62 -10.39
N TYR A 68 -6.05 -8.33 -10.04
CA TYR A 68 -4.87 -7.54 -9.63
C TYR A 68 -4.23 -8.06 -8.34
N TYR A 69 -2.98 -7.68 -8.04
CA TYR A 69 -2.38 -8.01 -6.75
C TYR A 69 -3.26 -7.46 -5.61
N GLY A 70 -3.46 -8.25 -4.56
CA GLY A 70 -4.34 -7.87 -3.45
C GLY A 70 -5.83 -8.17 -3.64
N SER A 71 -6.32 -8.53 -4.84
CA SER A 71 -7.76 -8.74 -5.14
C SER A 71 -8.43 -9.98 -4.51
N GLY A 72 -7.81 -10.60 -3.50
CA GLY A 72 -8.38 -11.76 -2.81
C GLY A 72 -8.29 -13.13 -3.50
N LYS A 73 -7.51 -13.31 -4.58
CA LYS A 73 -7.39 -14.59 -5.33
C LYS A 73 -7.13 -15.83 -4.46
N SER A 74 -6.08 -15.79 -3.63
CA SER A 74 -5.72 -16.89 -2.73
C SER A 74 -6.84 -17.23 -1.75
N HIS A 75 -7.53 -16.20 -1.23
CA HIS A 75 -8.68 -16.39 -0.34
C HIS A 75 -9.88 -17.00 -1.06
N PHE A 76 -10.14 -16.56 -2.30
CA PHE A 76 -11.19 -17.11 -3.15
C PHE A 76 -10.94 -18.59 -3.46
N ILE A 77 -9.75 -18.98 -3.94
CA ILE A 77 -9.45 -20.40 -4.21
C ILE A 77 -9.47 -21.27 -2.95
N LYS A 78 -9.07 -20.73 -1.78
CA LYS A 78 -9.20 -21.43 -0.48
C LYS A 78 -10.66 -21.60 -0.07
N TYR A 79 -11.53 -20.61 -0.33
CA TYR A 79 -12.96 -20.77 -0.12
C TYR A 79 -13.57 -21.83 -1.05
N LEU A 80 -13.13 -21.89 -2.32
CA LEU A 80 -13.52 -22.96 -3.24
C LEU A 80 -13.08 -24.33 -2.73
N PHE A 81 -11.86 -24.44 -2.18
CA PHE A 81 -11.41 -25.65 -1.48
C PHE A 81 -12.39 -26.05 -0.36
N TYR A 82 -12.81 -25.11 0.50
CA TYR A 82 -13.77 -25.41 1.57
C TYR A 82 -15.13 -25.91 1.06
N CYS A 83 -15.62 -25.37 -0.06
CA CYS A 83 -16.86 -25.82 -0.70
C CYS A 83 -16.78 -27.25 -1.28
N LEU A 84 -15.58 -27.78 -1.49
CA LEU A 84 -15.34 -29.09 -2.10
C LEU A 84 -14.89 -30.14 -1.07
N ASN A 85 -14.10 -29.72 -0.08
CA ASN A 85 -13.51 -30.58 0.93
C ASN A 85 -14.56 -31.30 1.79
N LYS A 86 -14.44 -32.62 1.91
CA LYS A 86 -15.39 -33.48 2.65
C LYS A 86 -15.67 -33.04 4.09
N LYS A 87 -14.69 -32.46 4.78
CA LYS A 87 -14.83 -32.02 6.18
C LYS A 87 -15.56 -30.68 6.30
N PHE A 88 -15.31 -29.73 5.39
CA PHE A 88 -15.77 -28.34 5.53
C PHE A 88 -16.91 -27.94 4.58
N LYS A 89 -17.23 -28.79 3.60
CA LYS A 89 -18.22 -28.55 2.55
C LYS A 89 -19.57 -28.09 3.07
N ASP A 90 -20.12 -28.76 4.08
CA ASP A 90 -21.45 -28.41 4.59
C ASP A 90 -21.48 -27.00 5.21
N GLN A 91 -20.44 -26.64 5.95
CA GLN A 91 -20.30 -25.32 6.55
C GLN A 91 -20.12 -24.24 5.48
N ALA A 92 -19.20 -24.45 4.53
CA ALA A 92 -18.91 -23.48 3.47
C ALA A 92 -20.10 -23.29 2.52
N LEU A 93 -20.80 -24.36 2.14
CA LEU A 93 -22.00 -24.26 1.31
C LEU A 93 -23.17 -23.60 2.06
N LYS A 94 -23.31 -23.83 3.37
CA LYS A 94 -24.32 -23.14 4.18
C LYS A 94 -24.02 -21.63 4.26
N ARG A 95 -22.77 -21.26 4.53
CA ARG A 95 -22.36 -19.85 4.56
C ARG A 95 -22.56 -19.15 3.22
N PHE A 96 -22.27 -19.86 2.12
CA PHE A 96 -22.54 -19.38 0.78
C PHE A 96 -24.03 -19.18 0.54
N GLU A 97 -24.87 -20.15 0.90
CA GLU A 97 -26.34 -20.05 0.83
C GLU A 97 -26.88 -18.87 1.65
N ASP A 98 -26.39 -18.67 2.86
CA ASP A 98 -26.79 -17.54 3.72
C ASP A 98 -26.40 -16.18 3.12
N SER A 99 -25.31 -16.12 2.33
CA SER A 99 -24.95 -14.92 1.58
C SER A 99 -25.96 -14.58 0.46
N ILE A 100 -26.58 -15.60 -0.15
CA ILE A 100 -27.61 -15.41 -1.20
C ILE A 100 -28.87 -14.77 -0.62
N LYS A 101 -29.22 -15.13 0.62
CA LYS A 101 -30.41 -14.60 1.31
C LYS A 101 -30.34 -13.09 1.55
N LEU A 102 -29.13 -12.52 1.46
CA LEU A 102 -28.86 -11.09 1.63
C LEU A 102 -28.82 -10.32 0.29
N LEU A 103 -28.82 -11.03 -0.86
CA LEU A 103 -28.87 -10.41 -2.19
C LEU A 103 -30.30 -10.04 -2.58
N ASP A 104 -30.45 -9.17 -3.57
CA ASP A 104 -31.76 -8.88 -4.14
C ASP A 104 -32.35 -10.19 -4.72
N PRO A 105 -33.64 -10.52 -4.50
CA PRO A 105 -34.26 -11.68 -5.11
C PRO A 105 -34.15 -11.76 -6.64
N LEU A 106 -33.87 -10.65 -7.32
CA LEU A 106 -33.63 -10.56 -8.76
C LEU A 106 -32.18 -10.87 -9.18
N ASP A 107 -31.25 -10.96 -8.23
CA ASP A 107 -29.84 -11.27 -8.49
C ASP A 107 -29.62 -12.76 -8.79
N GLU A 108 -28.60 -13.04 -9.60
CA GLU A 108 -28.13 -14.41 -9.85
C GLU A 108 -26.81 -14.68 -9.11
N PRO A 109 -26.65 -15.86 -8.48
CA PRO A 109 -27.57 -17.00 -8.46
C PRO A 109 -28.71 -16.85 -7.43
N SER A 110 -29.87 -17.43 -7.74
CA SER A 110 -30.99 -17.52 -6.79
C SER A 110 -30.79 -18.65 -5.77
N LEU A 111 -31.51 -18.59 -4.65
CA LEU A 111 -31.46 -19.61 -3.60
C LEU A 111 -31.77 -21.02 -4.15
N ALA A 112 -32.76 -21.14 -5.03
CA ALA A 112 -33.14 -22.40 -5.66
C ALA A 112 -32.02 -22.99 -6.55
N GLN A 113 -31.27 -22.13 -7.24
CA GLN A 113 -30.10 -22.55 -8.02
C GLN A 113 -28.99 -23.09 -7.12
N VAL A 114 -28.73 -22.42 -5.99
CA VAL A 114 -27.73 -22.88 -5.00
C VAL A 114 -28.15 -24.20 -4.33
N GLU A 115 -29.43 -24.38 -4.01
CA GLU A 115 -29.94 -25.66 -3.50
C GLU A 115 -29.82 -26.81 -4.51
N SER A 116 -30.08 -26.53 -5.79
CA SER A 116 -29.89 -27.50 -6.88
C SER A 116 -28.41 -27.88 -7.04
N LEU A 117 -27.53 -26.88 -6.99
CA LEU A 117 -26.09 -27.05 -7.04
C LEU A 117 -25.59 -27.91 -5.87
N LYS A 118 -26.03 -27.62 -4.64
CA LYS A 118 -25.68 -28.40 -3.44
C LYS A 118 -26.07 -29.87 -3.57
N ARG A 119 -27.28 -30.16 -4.08
CA ARG A 119 -27.72 -31.53 -4.38
C ARG A 119 -26.83 -32.21 -5.41
N SER A 120 -26.44 -31.49 -6.47
CA SER A 120 -25.57 -32.00 -7.52
C SER A 120 -24.18 -32.32 -7.00
N LEU A 121 -23.59 -31.41 -6.20
CA LEU A 121 -22.30 -31.61 -5.55
C LEU A 121 -22.32 -32.76 -4.55
N ASN A 122 -23.44 -33.03 -3.86
CA ASN A 122 -23.55 -34.15 -2.92
C ASN A 122 -23.62 -35.51 -3.61
N GLY A 123 -23.92 -35.55 -4.91
CA GLY A 123 -23.85 -36.77 -5.72
C GLY A 123 -22.44 -37.10 -6.24
N LEU A 124 -21.45 -36.25 -5.98
CA LEU A 124 -20.07 -36.39 -6.43
C LEU A 124 -19.16 -36.83 -5.28
N ASP A 125 -18.17 -37.67 -5.60
CA ASP A 125 -17.05 -37.97 -4.71
C ASP A 125 -15.88 -37.08 -5.10
N ILE A 126 -15.57 -36.09 -4.27
CA ILE A 126 -14.61 -35.04 -4.60
C ILE A 126 -13.41 -35.16 -3.66
N ASP A 127 -12.22 -35.18 -4.25
CA ASP A 127 -10.96 -34.98 -3.54
C ASP A 127 -10.20 -33.81 -4.17
N GLU A 128 -9.45 -33.08 -3.36
CA GLU A 128 -8.78 -31.87 -3.77
C GLU A 128 -7.33 -31.79 -3.28
N ILE A 129 -6.48 -31.21 -4.12
CA ILE A 129 -5.05 -31.04 -3.87
C ILE A 129 -4.73 -29.56 -4.06
N MET A 130 -4.56 -28.85 -2.95
CA MET A 130 -4.29 -27.41 -2.94
C MET A 130 -2.84 -27.12 -2.55
N PHE A 131 -2.16 -26.28 -3.34
CA PHE A 131 -0.80 -25.83 -3.03
C PHE A 131 -0.46 -24.51 -3.71
N ASN A 132 0.45 -23.76 -3.11
CA ASN A 132 1.12 -22.64 -3.76
C ASN A 132 2.29 -23.19 -4.59
N ILE A 133 2.31 -22.89 -5.89
CA ILE A 133 3.31 -23.48 -6.80
C ILE A 133 4.71 -22.89 -6.61
N ASP A 134 4.82 -21.62 -6.20
CA ASP A 134 6.09 -20.94 -5.95
C ASP A 134 6.82 -21.53 -4.73
N ALA A 135 6.07 -21.92 -3.70
CA ALA A 135 6.62 -22.49 -2.46
C ALA A 135 7.18 -23.93 -2.60
N VAL A 136 6.78 -24.68 -3.63
CA VAL A 136 7.04 -26.13 -3.74
C VAL A 136 8.09 -26.46 -4.81
N ALA A 137 8.43 -25.51 -5.67
CA ALA A 137 9.21 -25.80 -6.87
C ALA A 137 10.73 -25.62 -6.67
N ASP A 138 11.50 -26.67 -6.93
CA ASP A 138 12.98 -26.64 -6.91
C ASP A 138 13.55 -25.72 -8.00
N ASN A 139 14.58 -24.91 -7.69
CA ASN A 139 15.20 -23.88 -8.57
C ASN A 139 15.97 -24.42 -9.81
N LYS A 140 15.63 -25.61 -10.34
CA LYS A 140 16.26 -26.15 -11.54
C LYS A 140 15.48 -25.77 -12.80
N ASP A 141 16.19 -25.27 -13.81
CA ASP A 141 15.70 -24.86 -15.13
C ASP A 141 15.26 -26.06 -15.98
N GLU A 142 14.13 -26.68 -15.64
CA GLU A 142 13.55 -27.79 -16.43
C GLU A 142 12.27 -27.37 -17.15
N LYS A 143 12.12 -27.78 -18.41
CA LYS A 143 10.92 -27.52 -19.24
C LYS A 143 9.64 -28.16 -18.70
N GLU A 144 9.76 -29.23 -17.91
CA GLU A 144 8.63 -30.02 -17.38
C GLU A 144 8.39 -29.79 -15.87
N ARG A 145 8.83 -28.63 -15.34
CA ARG A 145 8.80 -28.34 -13.90
C ARG A 145 7.39 -28.44 -13.30
N ILE A 146 6.35 -28.02 -14.02
CA ILE A 146 4.95 -28.11 -13.55
C ILE A 146 4.47 -29.56 -13.50
N THR A 147 4.73 -30.35 -14.55
CA THR A 147 4.40 -31.78 -14.59
C THR A 147 4.99 -32.51 -13.37
N ARG A 148 6.26 -32.26 -13.06
CA ARG A 148 6.92 -32.87 -11.87
C ARG A 148 6.25 -32.45 -10.56
N VAL A 149 5.91 -31.17 -10.40
CA VAL A 149 5.24 -30.68 -9.18
C VAL A 149 3.88 -31.34 -9.02
N LEU A 150 3.09 -31.48 -10.09
CA LEU A 150 1.81 -32.18 -10.05
C LEU A 150 1.96 -33.66 -9.72
N PHE A 151 2.95 -34.35 -10.28
CA PHE A 151 3.30 -35.73 -9.91
C PHE A 151 3.62 -35.87 -8.42
N LYS A 152 4.51 -35.01 -7.90
CA LYS A 152 4.89 -34.99 -6.48
C LYS A 152 3.66 -34.80 -5.59
N LYS A 153 2.75 -33.90 -5.95
CA LYS A 153 1.53 -33.60 -5.20
C LYS A 153 0.48 -34.71 -5.28
N LEU A 154 0.35 -35.37 -6.43
CA LEU A 154 -0.47 -36.57 -6.57
C LEU A 154 0.07 -37.74 -5.72
N ASN A 155 1.38 -37.92 -5.67
CA ASN A 155 2.02 -38.92 -4.81
C ASN A 155 1.79 -38.63 -3.33
N GLU A 156 2.00 -37.38 -2.91
CA GLU A 156 1.74 -36.94 -1.54
C GLU A 156 0.30 -37.20 -1.12
N PHE A 157 -0.67 -36.84 -1.98
CA PHE A 157 -2.09 -37.07 -1.74
C PHE A 157 -2.42 -38.56 -1.54
N ARG A 158 -1.73 -39.45 -2.26
CA ARG A 158 -1.88 -40.91 -2.13
C ARG A 158 -1.14 -41.51 -0.94
N GLY A 159 -0.40 -40.71 -0.17
CA GLY A 159 0.41 -41.19 0.95
C GLY A 159 1.77 -41.77 0.55
N TYR A 160 2.23 -41.45 -0.66
CA TYR A 160 3.55 -41.82 -1.20
C TYR A 160 4.55 -40.67 -1.04
N ASN A 161 5.79 -40.91 -1.48
CA ASN A 161 6.88 -39.97 -1.40
C ASN A 161 6.63 -38.73 -2.26
N ASN A 162 6.64 -37.57 -1.61
CA ASN A 162 6.37 -36.28 -2.23
C ASN A 162 7.60 -35.63 -2.88
N THR A 163 8.78 -36.25 -2.81
CA THR A 163 10.04 -35.66 -3.29
C THR A 163 10.67 -36.47 -4.42
N ASN A 164 10.74 -37.79 -4.27
CA ASN A 164 11.31 -38.73 -5.24
C ASN A 164 10.16 -39.51 -5.92
N ILE A 165 9.87 -39.12 -7.17
CA ILE A 165 8.78 -39.71 -7.97
C ILE A 165 9.07 -41.19 -8.27
N ALA A 166 10.31 -41.56 -8.59
CA ALA A 166 10.69 -42.95 -8.85
C ALA A 166 10.46 -43.87 -7.63
N LEU A 167 10.77 -43.41 -6.42
CA LEU A 167 10.47 -44.16 -5.19
C LEU A 167 8.97 -44.42 -5.05
N ALA A 168 8.15 -43.38 -5.28
CA ALA A 168 6.70 -43.51 -5.20
C ALA A 168 6.15 -44.48 -6.25
N LEU A 169 6.59 -44.35 -7.51
CA LEU A 169 6.06 -45.14 -8.63
C LEU A 169 6.54 -46.59 -8.66
N TYR A 170 7.81 -46.85 -8.32
CA TYR A 170 8.42 -48.16 -8.51
C TYR A 170 8.55 -48.98 -7.23
N LEU A 171 8.45 -48.36 -6.05
CA LEU A 171 8.51 -49.09 -4.77
C LEU A 171 7.20 -49.00 -3.99
N GLU A 172 6.74 -47.79 -3.69
CA GLU A 172 5.61 -47.60 -2.77
C GLU A 172 4.27 -48.00 -3.42
N LYS A 173 4.00 -47.52 -4.64
CA LYS A 173 2.77 -47.86 -5.39
C LYS A 173 2.61 -49.36 -5.64
N PRO A 174 3.60 -50.12 -6.15
CA PRO A 174 3.44 -51.57 -6.38
C PRO A 174 3.19 -52.35 -5.08
N LEU A 175 3.82 -51.94 -3.98
CA LEU A 175 3.57 -52.54 -2.67
C LEU A 175 2.15 -52.23 -2.18
N ASP A 176 1.63 -51.04 -2.46
CA ASP A 176 0.27 -50.64 -2.07
C ASP A 176 -0.80 -51.35 -2.92
N GLU A 177 -0.57 -51.47 -4.23
CA GLU A 177 -1.43 -52.26 -5.13
C GLU A 177 -1.53 -53.75 -4.71
N LYS A 178 -0.48 -54.28 -4.08
CA LYS A 178 -0.45 -55.63 -3.48
C LYS A 178 -1.01 -55.67 -2.04
N GLY A 179 -1.41 -54.53 -1.47
CA GLY A 179 -1.89 -54.39 -0.09
C GLY A 179 -0.82 -54.64 0.98
N GLN A 180 0.47 -54.63 0.60
CA GLN A 180 1.60 -54.93 1.48
C GLN A 180 2.31 -53.67 2.00
N PHE A 181 1.96 -52.48 1.51
CA PHE A 181 2.69 -51.26 1.85
C PHE A 181 2.70 -50.97 3.36
N GLN A 182 1.58 -51.18 4.05
CA GLN A 182 1.51 -51.00 5.50
C GLN A 182 2.41 -52.01 6.25
N ALA A 183 2.42 -53.28 5.84
CA ALA A 183 3.29 -54.30 6.42
C ALA A 183 4.77 -54.00 6.18
N PHE A 184 5.10 -53.46 5.01
CA PHE A 184 6.42 -52.93 4.69
C PHE A 184 6.83 -51.81 5.65
N LYS A 185 5.96 -50.81 5.89
CA LYS A 185 6.24 -49.71 6.84
C LYS A 185 6.49 -50.22 8.26
N GLU A 186 5.72 -51.22 8.71
CA GLU A 186 5.91 -51.85 10.03
C GLU A 186 7.24 -52.60 10.12
N LYS A 187 7.62 -53.32 9.07
CA LYS A 187 8.90 -54.05 9.00
C LYS A 187 10.09 -53.10 8.99
N ILE A 188 10.01 -51.97 8.29
CA ILE A 188 11.00 -50.89 8.36
C ILE A 188 11.12 -50.39 9.80
N LYS A 189 9.99 -50.09 10.46
CA LYS A 189 9.98 -49.63 11.85
C LYS A 189 10.62 -50.64 12.80
N ALA A 190 10.34 -51.93 12.64
CA ALA A 190 10.97 -52.98 13.43
C ALA A 190 12.48 -53.10 13.17
N SER A 191 12.92 -52.88 11.93
CA SER A 191 14.33 -53.06 11.51
C SER A 191 15.23 -51.88 11.87
N PHE A 192 14.68 -50.66 11.91
CA PHE A 192 15.44 -49.42 12.09
C PHE A 192 15.01 -48.61 13.33
N ASN A 193 13.93 -49.01 14.02
CA ASN A 193 13.32 -48.28 15.13
C ASN A 193 12.90 -46.84 14.75
N GLU A 194 12.54 -46.63 13.49
CA GLU A 194 12.18 -45.33 12.91
C GLU A 194 10.98 -45.51 11.96
N ASN A 195 10.03 -44.58 11.95
CA ASN A 195 8.87 -44.65 11.06
C ASN A 195 9.28 -44.36 9.61
N TRP A 196 8.70 -45.07 8.64
CA TRP A 196 8.89 -44.78 7.21
C TRP A 196 8.44 -43.35 6.86
N ASP A 197 7.22 -43.00 7.26
CA ASP A 197 6.62 -41.70 6.97
C ASP A 197 7.41 -40.56 7.65
N GLY A 198 7.78 -39.56 6.87
CA GLY A 198 8.59 -38.41 7.29
C GLY A 198 10.11 -38.64 7.26
N ASN A 199 10.57 -39.88 7.02
CA ASN A 199 11.99 -40.23 7.03
C ASN A 199 12.48 -40.88 5.73
N GLN A 200 11.65 -40.94 4.69
CA GLN A 200 11.93 -41.65 3.44
C GLN A 200 13.25 -41.19 2.80
N ILE A 201 13.54 -39.89 2.79
CA ILE A 201 14.80 -39.34 2.23
C ILE A 201 16.03 -39.87 3.01
N ARG A 202 15.94 -39.98 4.34
CA ARG A 202 17.03 -40.53 5.17
C ARG A 202 17.24 -42.00 4.83
N PHE A 203 16.16 -42.77 4.71
CA PHE A 203 16.21 -44.18 4.34
C PHE A 203 16.83 -44.40 2.96
N ILE A 204 16.44 -43.60 1.95
CA ILE A 204 17.06 -43.66 0.62
C ILE A 204 18.55 -43.31 0.69
N ARG A 205 18.94 -42.25 1.41
CA ARG A 205 20.35 -41.81 1.43
C ARG A 205 21.28 -42.75 2.19
N ARG A 206 20.80 -43.42 3.23
CA ARG A 206 21.65 -44.22 4.13
C ARG A 206 21.46 -45.72 3.99
N TYR A 207 20.27 -46.18 3.60
CA TYR A 207 19.86 -47.57 3.75
C TYR A 207 19.12 -48.15 2.53
N LEU A 208 19.24 -47.52 1.34
CA LEU A 208 18.48 -47.91 0.14
C LEU A 208 18.55 -49.42 -0.16
N ASP A 209 19.74 -50.02 -0.09
CA ASP A 209 19.90 -51.46 -0.36
C ASP A 209 19.06 -52.33 0.57
N LYS A 210 19.06 -52.01 1.86
CA LYS A 210 18.31 -52.74 2.89
C LYS A 210 16.82 -52.46 2.81
N VAL A 211 16.43 -51.26 2.40
CA VAL A 211 15.03 -50.89 2.14
C VAL A 211 14.47 -51.72 0.99
N ILE A 212 15.20 -51.84 -0.12
CA ILE A 212 14.78 -52.66 -1.27
C ILE A 212 14.77 -54.16 -0.92
N GLU A 213 15.72 -54.63 -0.10
CA GLU A 213 15.69 -56.01 0.42
C GLU A 213 14.45 -56.30 1.27
N ILE A 214 14.06 -55.36 2.13
CA ILE A 214 12.83 -55.50 2.92
C ILE A 214 11.61 -55.48 2.00
N ALA A 215 11.57 -54.60 0.99
CA ALA A 215 10.48 -54.57 0.00
C ALA A 215 10.37 -55.89 -0.76
N LYS A 216 11.49 -56.55 -1.09
CA LYS A 216 11.54 -57.87 -1.73
C LYS A 216 10.87 -58.98 -0.92
N GLU A 217 10.83 -58.87 0.41
CA GLU A 217 10.10 -59.84 1.25
C GLU A 217 8.59 -59.81 0.97
N PHE A 218 8.07 -58.68 0.50
CA PHE A 218 6.65 -58.45 0.21
C PHE A 218 6.34 -58.50 -1.29
N ASP A 219 7.34 -58.29 -2.14
CA ASP A 219 7.25 -58.41 -3.58
C ASP A 219 8.50 -59.07 -4.17
N ALA A 220 8.37 -60.37 -4.47
CA ALA A 220 9.46 -61.18 -5.02
C ALA A 220 9.85 -60.78 -6.46
N ASP A 221 8.99 -60.06 -7.19
CA ASP A 221 9.20 -59.67 -8.59
C ASP A 221 10.08 -58.40 -8.70
N ILE A 222 10.37 -57.74 -7.58
CA ILE A 222 11.25 -56.58 -7.55
C ILE A 222 12.64 -56.96 -8.07
N ASP A 223 13.12 -56.27 -9.11
CA ASP A 223 14.54 -56.28 -9.45
C ASP A 223 15.28 -55.22 -8.63
N LYS A 224 16.17 -55.67 -7.74
CA LYS A 224 16.91 -54.80 -6.81
C LYS A 224 17.80 -53.81 -7.57
N GLU A 225 18.48 -54.25 -8.63
CA GLU A 225 19.44 -53.41 -9.33
C GLU A 225 18.72 -52.35 -10.17
N SER A 226 17.65 -52.75 -10.87
CA SER A 226 16.83 -51.86 -11.69
C SER A 226 16.13 -50.78 -10.85
N ILE A 227 15.42 -51.14 -9.79
CA ILE A 227 14.73 -50.17 -8.92
C ILE A 227 15.72 -49.22 -8.25
N LYS A 228 16.85 -49.74 -7.79
CA LYS A 228 17.91 -48.91 -7.19
C LYS A 228 18.43 -47.88 -8.20
N ALA A 229 18.69 -48.29 -9.44
CA ALA A 229 19.12 -47.38 -10.50
C ALA A 229 18.07 -46.30 -10.77
N SER A 230 16.79 -46.67 -10.88
CA SER A 230 15.70 -45.71 -11.10
C SER A 230 15.50 -44.72 -9.95
N ILE A 231 15.59 -45.18 -8.69
CA ILE A 231 15.44 -44.29 -7.51
C ILE A 231 16.59 -43.29 -7.40
N LEU A 232 17.80 -43.70 -7.78
CA LEU A 232 19.01 -42.87 -7.72
C LEU A 232 19.14 -41.93 -8.93
N ASP A 233 18.44 -42.21 -10.03
CA ASP A 233 18.46 -41.37 -11.22
C ASP A 233 17.62 -40.10 -11.02
N THR A 234 18.32 -39.00 -10.76
CA THR A 234 17.70 -37.68 -10.59
C THR A 234 17.34 -37.00 -11.92
N ASN A 235 17.73 -37.58 -13.07
CA ASN A 235 17.52 -37.01 -14.39
C ASN A 235 16.43 -37.72 -15.19
N GLN A 236 15.62 -38.58 -14.55
CA GLN A 236 14.47 -39.19 -15.22
C GLN A 236 13.51 -38.11 -15.72
N ASP A 237 13.23 -38.12 -17.02
CA ASP A 237 12.20 -37.27 -17.62
C ASP A 237 10.81 -37.80 -17.26
N TYR A 238 9.98 -36.95 -16.66
CA TYR A 238 8.59 -37.28 -16.35
C TYR A 238 7.68 -36.46 -17.25
N THR A 239 7.38 -37.03 -18.40
CA THR A 239 6.60 -36.38 -19.44
C THR A 239 5.13 -36.21 -19.05
N ILE A 240 4.43 -35.35 -19.79
CA ILE A 240 2.99 -35.16 -19.60
C ILE A 240 2.24 -36.48 -19.84
N GLU A 241 2.62 -37.27 -20.83
CA GLU A 241 1.97 -38.55 -21.12
C GLU A 241 2.09 -39.53 -19.94
N ALA A 242 3.26 -39.58 -19.29
CA ALA A 242 3.44 -40.39 -18.09
C ALA A 242 2.51 -39.93 -16.95
N PHE A 243 2.34 -38.62 -16.77
CA PHE A 243 1.44 -38.05 -15.77
C PHE A 243 -0.03 -38.39 -16.02
N ILE A 244 -0.48 -38.25 -17.28
CA ILE A 244 -1.85 -38.57 -17.69
C ILE A 244 -2.13 -40.06 -17.46
N LYS A 245 -1.20 -40.94 -17.84
CA LYS A 245 -1.34 -42.38 -17.61
C LYS A 245 -1.45 -42.72 -16.12
N GLU A 246 -0.63 -42.07 -15.29
CA GLU A 246 -0.66 -42.28 -13.84
C GLU A 246 -2.02 -41.88 -13.23
N ILE A 247 -2.60 -40.76 -13.69
CA ILE A 247 -3.94 -40.35 -13.28
C ILE A 247 -4.98 -41.37 -13.76
N GLN A 248 -4.93 -41.82 -15.01
CA GLN A 248 -5.87 -42.81 -15.54
C GLN A 248 -5.84 -44.12 -14.75
N GLU A 249 -4.65 -44.61 -14.40
CA GLU A 249 -4.48 -45.79 -13.55
C GLU A 249 -5.11 -45.55 -12.16
N TYR A 250 -4.86 -44.41 -11.54
CA TYR A 250 -5.49 -44.03 -10.27
C TYR A 250 -7.03 -43.99 -10.36
N LEU A 251 -7.57 -43.40 -11.43
CA LEU A 251 -9.01 -43.27 -11.65
C LEU A 251 -9.70 -44.60 -12.03
N SER A 252 -8.97 -45.59 -12.53
CA SER A 252 -9.54 -46.89 -12.95
C SER A 252 -10.28 -47.63 -11.82
N THR A 253 -9.94 -47.31 -10.56
CA THR A 253 -10.56 -47.87 -9.36
C THR A 253 -11.72 -47.02 -8.82
N LYS A 254 -11.99 -45.86 -9.42
CA LYS A 254 -12.97 -44.87 -8.95
C LYS A 254 -14.25 -44.92 -9.79
N ASN A 255 -15.32 -44.34 -9.25
CA ASN A 255 -16.59 -44.24 -9.96
C ASN A 255 -16.58 -43.05 -10.96
N GLU A 256 -17.54 -43.03 -11.89
CA GLU A 256 -17.67 -41.97 -12.91
C GLU A 256 -17.99 -40.59 -12.31
N ASN A 257 -18.60 -40.56 -11.12
CA ASN A 257 -18.93 -39.34 -10.38
C ASN A 257 -17.75 -38.81 -9.55
N TYR A 258 -16.58 -39.45 -9.62
CA TYR A 258 -15.39 -39.02 -8.92
C TYR A 258 -14.78 -37.78 -9.58
N ARG A 259 -14.31 -36.83 -8.78
CA ARG A 259 -13.66 -35.60 -9.22
C ARG A 259 -12.38 -35.38 -8.40
N LEU A 260 -11.25 -35.23 -9.08
CA LEU A 260 -9.99 -34.80 -8.48
C LEU A 260 -9.68 -33.37 -8.93
N LEU A 261 -9.53 -32.43 -8.00
CA LEU A 261 -9.22 -31.04 -8.32
C LEU A 261 -7.82 -30.65 -7.84
N PHE A 262 -6.98 -30.17 -8.76
CA PHE A 262 -5.74 -29.50 -8.41
C PHE A 262 -6.00 -27.99 -8.34
N LEU A 263 -5.77 -27.40 -7.16
CA LEU A 263 -5.96 -25.98 -6.87
C LEU A 263 -4.58 -25.31 -6.71
N LEU A 264 -4.10 -24.68 -7.79
CA LEU A 264 -2.79 -24.06 -7.89
C LEU A 264 -2.88 -22.55 -7.60
N ASP A 265 -2.25 -22.09 -6.53
CA ASP A 265 -2.16 -20.67 -6.19
C ASP A 265 -0.84 -20.04 -6.69
N GLU A 266 -0.90 -18.78 -7.11
CA GLU A 266 0.21 -17.93 -7.56
C GLU A 266 0.97 -18.40 -8.81
N VAL A 267 0.25 -18.99 -9.77
CA VAL A 267 0.83 -19.52 -11.01
C VAL A 267 1.56 -18.46 -11.83
N SER A 268 1.08 -17.21 -11.87
CA SER A 268 1.74 -16.14 -12.63
C SER A 268 3.11 -15.74 -12.07
N GLN A 269 3.28 -15.74 -10.75
CA GLN A 269 4.57 -15.40 -10.11
C GLN A 269 5.60 -16.48 -10.42
N TYR A 270 5.17 -17.74 -10.36
CA TYR A 270 6.00 -18.89 -10.66
C TYR A 270 6.42 -18.99 -12.14
N ILE A 271 5.50 -18.69 -13.06
CA ILE A 271 5.81 -18.64 -14.50
C ILE A 271 6.76 -17.47 -14.81
N GLY A 272 6.60 -16.34 -14.13
CA GLY A 272 7.39 -15.13 -14.37
C GLY A 272 7.33 -14.72 -15.84
N SER A 273 8.49 -14.66 -16.52
CA SER A 273 8.59 -14.40 -17.96
C SER A 273 8.76 -15.67 -18.82
N ASN A 274 8.73 -16.87 -18.22
CA ASN A 274 9.01 -18.13 -18.92
C ASN A 274 7.77 -18.68 -19.63
N THR A 275 7.61 -18.33 -20.90
CA THR A 275 6.49 -18.78 -21.74
C THR A 275 6.43 -20.30 -21.94
N ALA A 276 7.54 -21.03 -21.79
CA ALA A 276 7.55 -22.48 -21.94
C ALA A 276 6.79 -23.18 -20.80
N LEU A 277 6.83 -22.65 -19.57
CA LEU A 277 6.09 -23.20 -18.44
C LEU A 277 4.59 -23.01 -18.60
N LEU A 278 4.16 -21.85 -19.13
CA LEU A 278 2.74 -21.63 -19.42
C LEU A 278 2.22 -22.59 -20.49
N LEU A 279 3.00 -22.82 -21.56
CA LEU A 279 2.68 -23.81 -22.59
C LEU A 279 2.61 -25.23 -22.01
N ASN A 280 3.55 -25.59 -21.13
CA ASN A 280 3.51 -26.88 -20.43
C ASN A 280 2.22 -27.07 -19.61
N LEU A 281 1.84 -26.07 -18.81
CA LEU A 281 0.57 -26.10 -18.07
C LEU A 281 -0.64 -26.23 -18.99
N GLN A 282 -0.65 -25.50 -20.11
CA GLN A 282 -1.71 -25.56 -21.10
C GLN A 282 -1.84 -26.97 -21.69
N THR A 283 -0.73 -27.59 -22.09
CA THR A 283 -0.74 -28.95 -22.65
C THR A 283 -1.26 -29.95 -21.62
N ILE A 284 -0.90 -29.83 -20.33
CA ILE A 284 -1.44 -30.68 -19.27
C ILE A 284 -2.97 -30.54 -19.18
N VAL A 285 -3.50 -29.32 -19.18
CA VAL A 285 -4.96 -29.08 -19.12
C VAL A 285 -5.67 -29.64 -20.35
N GLU A 286 -5.08 -29.49 -21.54
CA GLU A 286 -5.62 -30.02 -22.79
C GLU A 286 -5.65 -31.55 -22.82
N GLU A 287 -4.57 -32.21 -22.41
CA GLU A 287 -4.48 -33.67 -22.34
C GLU A 287 -5.42 -34.25 -21.29
N ILE A 288 -5.56 -33.61 -20.12
CA ILE A 288 -6.56 -34.00 -19.12
C ILE A 288 -7.97 -33.90 -19.71
N GLY A 289 -8.32 -32.76 -20.30
CA GLY A 289 -9.65 -32.54 -20.88
C GLY A 289 -9.99 -33.54 -22.00
N THR A 290 -8.98 -33.96 -22.79
CA THR A 290 -9.16 -34.84 -23.94
C THR A 290 -9.17 -36.32 -23.55
N GLN A 291 -8.26 -36.75 -22.66
CA GLN A 291 -8.06 -38.17 -22.34
C GLN A 291 -8.78 -38.63 -21.06
N ILE A 292 -9.12 -37.71 -20.17
CA ILE A 292 -9.70 -38.00 -18.84
C ILE A 292 -11.09 -37.37 -18.69
N GLY A 293 -11.32 -36.23 -19.34
CA GLY A 293 -12.59 -35.52 -19.28
C GLY A 293 -12.86 -34.92 -17.90
N THR A 294 -14.12 -34.96 -17.46
CA THR A 294 -14.60 -34.21 -16.29
C THR A 294 -14.12 -34.75 -14.94
N GLN A 295 -13.44 -35.90 -14.88
CA GLN A 295 -12.97 -36.48 -13.62
C GLN A 295 -11.80 -35.74 -12.99
N VAL A 296 -11.07 -34.90 -13.74
CA VAL A 296 -9.92 -34.13 -13.20
C VAL A 296 -9.96 -32.68 -13.65
N TRP A 297 -9.75 -31.77 -12.70
CA TRP A 297 -9.77 -30.32 -12.93
C TRP A 297 -8.48 -29.66 -12.48
N ILE A 298 -8.05 -28.66 -13.24
CA ILE A 298 -6.91 -27.81 -12.91
C ILE A 298 -7.42 -26.38 -12.74
N VAL A 299 -7.29 -25.84 -11.53
CA VAL A 299 -7.72 -24.49 -11.17
C VAL A 299 -6.49 -23.67 -10.83
N CYS A 300 -6.29 -22.55 -11.52
CA CYS A 300 -5.10 -21.72 -11.39
C CYS A 300 -5.47 -20.29 -11.01
N THR A 301 -4.74 -19.69 -10.07
CA THR A 301 -4.79 -18.23 -9.83
C THR A 301 -3.64 -17.52 -10.53
N ALA A 302 -3.92 -16.37 -11.14
CA ALA A 302 -2.93 -15.55 -11.83
C ALA A 302 -3.23 -14.06 -11.75
N GLN A 303 -2.20 -13.22 -11.85
CA GLN A 303 -2.37 -11.78 -11.98
C GLN A 303 -2.87 -11.38 -13.37
N GLN A 304 -3.74 -10.36 -13.44
CA GLN A 304 -4.31 -9.86 -14.71
C GLN A 304 -3.29 -9.22 -15.63
N ASP A 305 -2.11 -8.80 -15.14
CA ASP A 305 -1.02 -8.17 -15.92
C ASP A 305 -0.34 -9.07 -16.97
N LEU A 306 -1.02 -10.13 -17.42
CA LEU A 306 -0.69 -10.82 -18.66
C LEU A 306 -0.77 -9.87 -19.87
N SER A 307 -1.59 -8.82 -19.83
CA SER A 307 -1.60 -7.76 -20.85
C SER A 307 -0.32 -6.93 -20.90
N ASN A 308 0.41 -6.78 -19.79
CA ASN A 308 1.72 -6.12 -19.79
C ASN A 308 2.83 -7.06 -20.31
N LEU A 309 2.65 -8.38 -20.26
CA LEU A 309 3.49 -9.34 -20.98
C LEU A 309 3.26 -9.29 -22.51
N ILE A 310 2.11 -8.79 -22.97
CA ILE A 310 1.78 -8.61 -24.41
C ILE A 310 2.58 -7.45 -25.02
N ASN A 311 2.89 -6.40 -24.25
CA ASN A 311 3.49 -5.17 -24.78
C ASN A 311 5.01 -5.21 -24.97
N ASN A 312 5.72 -6.20 -24.42
CA ASN A 312 7.19 -6.30 -24.53
C ASN A 312 7.69 -7.19 -25.67
N THR A 313 6.79 -7.74 -26.50
CA THR A 313 7.18 -8.50 -27.69
C THR A 313 6.16 -8.29 -28.81
N ASP A 314 6.54 -7.53 -29.84
CA ASP A 314 5.71 -7.04 -30.96
C ASP A 314 4.99 -8.10 -31.83
N ASN A 315 4.99 -9.39 -31.48
CA ASN A 315 4.35 -10.46 -32.27
C ASN A 315 3.69 -11.60 -31.44
N LYS A 316 3.49 -11.48 -30.12
CA LYS A 316 3.02 -12.62 -29.27
C LYS A 316 1.61 -12.50 -28.68
N GLY A 317 0.90 -11.38 -28.86
CA GLY A 317 -0.46 -11.19 -28.31
C GLY A 317 -1.49 -12.22 -28.78
N GLU A 318 -1.37 -12.73 -30.02
CA GLU A 318 -2.29 -13.74 -30.58
C GLU A 318 -2.14 -15.13 -29.96
N ASP A 319 -0.94 -15.51 -29.50
CA ASP A 319 -0.70 -16.84 -28.93
C ASP A 319 -1.28 -16.98 -27.52
N PHE A 320 -1.29 -15.90 -26.72
CA PHE A 320 -1.89 -15.92 -25.37
C PHE A 320 -3.41 -16.00 -25.37
N GLY A 321 -4.09 -15.38 -26.34
CA GLY A 321 -5.54 -15.54 -26.51
C GLY A 321 -5.93 -17.00 -26.83
N LYS A 322 -5.11 -17.70 -27.62
CA LYS A 322 -5.28 -19.14 -27.89
C LYS A 322 -5.05 -20.00 -26.63
N ILE A 323 -4.12 -19.59 -25.75
CA ILE A 323 -3.85 -20.25 -24.47
C ILE A 323 -5.04 -20.13 -23.51
N LEU A 324 -5.58 -18.92 -23.31
CA LEU A 324 -6.77 -18.70 -22.48
C LEU A 324 -8.01 -19.44 -23.02
N GLY A 325 -8.12 -19.61 -24.34
CA GLY A 325 -9.16 -20.43 -24.95
C GLY A 325 -9.17 -21.89 -24.49
N ARG A 326 -8.14 -22.39 -23.81
CA ARG A 326 -8.09 -23.73 -23.21
C ARG A 326 -8.61 -23.79 -21.77
N PHE A 327 -8.74 -22.65 -21.10
CA PHE A 327 -9.41 -22.51 -19.82
C PHE A 327 -10.84 -22.02 -20.06
N GLU A 328 -11.79 -22.94 -20.16
CA GLU A 328 -13.19 -22.62 -20.50
C GLU A 328 -13.87 -21.77 -19.41
N THR A 329 -13.53 -22.03 -18.15
CA THR A 329 -14.03 -21.23 -17.03
C THR A 329 -13.03 -20.16 -16.65
N VAL A 330 -13.20 -18.95 -17.21
CA VAL A 330 -12.46 -17.76 -16.77
C VAL A 330 -13.26 -17.03 -15.69
N ILE A 331 -12.65 -16.84 -14.53
CA ILE A 331 -13.17 -16.08 -13.40
C ILE A 331 -12.31 -14.84 -13.25
N SER A 332 -12.94 -13.66 -13.33
CA SER A 332 -12.27 -12.39 -13.07
C SER A 332 -12.71 -11.90 -11.70
N LEU A 333 -11.75 -11.73 -10.80
CA LEU A 333 -11.94 -11.02 -9.54
C LEU A 333 -11.61 -9.56 -9.78
N GLU A 334 -12.65 -8.73 -9.79
CA GLU A 334 -12.51 -7.28 -9.81
C GLU A 334 -11.85 -6.80 -8.51
N SER A 335 -11.21 -5.61 -8.56
CA SER A 335 -10.77 -4.92 -7.35
C SER A 335 -12.00 -4.70 -6.49
N GLN A 336 -12.12 -5.45 -5.41
CA GLN A 336 -13.24 -5.29 -4.51
C GLN A 336 -13.08 -3.96 -3.79
N ASP A 337 -14.18 -3.38 -3.33
CA ASP A 337 -14.08 -2.25 -2.42
C ASP A 337 -13.54 -2.79 -1.08
N ALA A 338 -12.22 -2.78 -0.97
CA ALA A 338 -11.47 -3.20 0.19
C ALA A 338 -11.95 -2.48 1.46
N ALA A 339 -12.38 -1.21 1.31
CA ALA A 339 -12.95 -0.45 2.41
C ALA A 339 -14.29 -1.06 2.83
N TYR A 340 -15.19 -1.34 1.90
CA TYR A 340 -16.47 -1.99 2.21
C TYR A 340 -16.30 -3.35 2.89
N ILE A 341 -15.39 -4.19 2.39
CA ILE A 341 -15.11 -5.51 3.00
C ILE A 341 -14.52 -5.35 4.39
N THR A 342 -13.60 -4.41 4.56
CA THR A 342 -13.00 -4.11 5.87
C THR A 342 -14.06 -3.63 6.86
N LYS A 343 -14.95 -2.72 6.44
CA LYS A 343 -16.10 -2.25 7.22
C LYS A 343 -16.99 -3.43 7.64
N LYS A 344 -17.43 -4.27 6.71
CA LYS A 344 -18.29 -5.43 7.03
C LYS A 344 -17.59 -6.45 7.94
N ARG A 345 -16.35 -6.82 7.63
CA ARG A 345 -15.65 -7.88 8.35
C ARG A 345 -15.27 -7.49 9.78
N ILE A 346 -14.89 -6.23 10.00
CA ILE A 346 -14.43 -5.74 11.30
C ILE A 346 -15.54 -5.05 12.07
N LEU A 347 -16.34 -4.22 11.39
CA LEU A 347 -17.23 -3.24 12.02
C LEU A 347 -18.71 -3.64 11.97
N SER A 348 -19.07 -4.84 11.52
CA SER A 348 -20.46 -5.31 11.62
C SER A 348 -20.99 -5.16 13.05
N LYS A 349 -22.26 -4.74 13.15
CA LYS A 349 -22.92 -4.37 14.41
C LYS A 349 -23.97 -5.39 14.80
N LYS A 350 -24.06 -5.69 16.09
CA LYS A 350 -25.17 -6.48 16.63
C LYS A 350 -26.46 -5.65 16.66
N SER A 351 -27.62 -6.31 16.69
CA SER A 351 -28.93 -5.62 16.62
C SER A 351 -29.12 -4.52 17.67
N GLU A 352 -28.68 -4.76 18.92
CA GLU A 352 -28.71 -3.75 19.98
C GLU A 352 -27.80 -2.55 19.66
N GLY A 353 -26.60 -2.80 19.14
CA GLY A 353 -25.64 -1.77 18.73
C GLY A 353 -26.18 -0.88 17.62
N ILE A 354 -26.89 -1.47 16.64
CA ILE A 354 -27.61 -0.73 15.60
C ILE A 354 -28.67 0.18 16.25
N GLY A 355 -29.40 -0.31 17.24
CA GLY A 355 -30.38 0.48 18.01
C GLY A 355 -29.76 1.72 18.64
N TYR A 356 -28.65 1.57 19.37
CA TYR A 356 -27.97 2.70 20.00
C TYR A 356 -27.38 3.70 18.99
N LEU A 357 -26.80 3.22 17.89
CA LEU A 357 -26.27 4.07 16.84
C LEU A 357 -27.36 4.85 16.10
N ASN A 358 -28.55 4.25 15.95
CA ASN A 358 -29.71 4.94 15.39
C ASN A 358 -30.14 6.13 16.24
N GLU A 359 -30.19 5.96 17.57
CA GLU A 359 -30.53 7.03 18.51
C GLU A 359 -29.46 8.13 18.49
N TYR A 360 -28.19 7.75 18.58
CA TYR A 360 -27.08 8.68 18.53
C TYR A 360 -27.05 9.49 17.22
N TYR A 361 -27.23 8.83 16.08
CA TYR A 361 -27.29 9.52 14.79
C TYR A 361 -28.46 10.49 14.70
N LYS A 362 -29.62 10.14 15.28
CA LYS A 362 -30.79 11.03 15.31
C LYS A 362 -30.51 12.30 16.13
N ASP A 363 -29.87 12.15 17.29
CA ASP A 363 -29.60 13.27 18.20
C ASP A 363 -28.48 14.19 17.69
N TYR A 364 -27.49 13.63 16.97
CA TYR A 364 -26.29 14.35 16.54
C TYR A 364 -26.12 14.44 15.01
N LYS A 365 -27.18 14.20 14.23
CA LYS A 365 -27.15 14.15 12.75
C LYS A 365 -26.35 15.28 12.12
N GLY A 366 -26.72 16.53 12.46
CA GLY A 366 -26.08 17.70 11.88
C GLY A 366 -24.60 17.83 12.24
N ALA A 367 -24.19 17.37 13.43
CA ALA A 367 -22.77 17.37 13.81
C ALA A 367 -22.00 16.27 13.06
N ILE A 368 -22.56 15.06 12.95
CA ILE A 368 -21.95 13.92 12.24
C ILE A 368 -21.72 14.26 10.76
N GLU A 369 -22.71 14.84 10.09
CA GLU A 369 -22.64 15.15 8.65
C GLU A 369 -21.66 16.30 8.33
N ASN A 370 -21.40 17.21 9.27
CA ASN A 370 -20.63 18.44 9.01
C ASN A 370 -19.26 18.52 9.73
N GLN A 371 -19.00 17.66 10.72
CA GLN A 371 -17.77 17.78 11.51
C GLN A 371 -16.53 17.41 10.69
N PHE A 372 -16.59 16.34 9.90
CA PHE A 372 -15.44 15.75 9.19
C PHE A 372 -15.42 16.04 7.69
N VAL A 373 -15.91 17.21 7.28
CA VAL A 373 -15.95 17.63 5.87
C VAL A 373 -14.64 18.33 5.49
N PHE A 374 -14.07 17.94 4.34
CA PHE A 374 -12.90 18.56 3.71
C PHE A 374 -13.32 19.45 2.52
N ASP A 375 -12.43 20.33 2.09
CA ASP A 375 -12.64 21.25 0.96
C ASP A 375 -12.39 20.57 -0.42
N HIS A 376 -12.82 19.32 -0.58
CA HIS A 376 -12.80 18.56 -1.84
C HIS A 376 -13.78 17.38 -1.77
N ASP A 377 -14.09 16.76 -2.91
CA ASP A 377 -15.03 15.62 -2.98
C ASP A 377 -14.37 14.23 -2.87
N LEU A 378 -13.04 14.13 -2.93
CA LEU A 378 -12.34 12.83 -3.00
C LEU A 378 -12.45 11.97 -1.73
N TYR A 379 -12.36 12.62 -0.57
CA TYR A 379 -12.38 11.97 0.74
C TYR A 379 -13.70 12.30 1.43
N GLU A 380 -14.65 11.39 1.28
CA GLU A 380 -16.05 11.59 1.65
C GLU A 380 -16.28 11.43 3.15
N ASN A 381 -17.26 12.19 3.67
CA ASN A 381 -17.83 11.96 4.99
C ASN A 381 -18.99 10.93 4.89
N TYR A 382 -19.71 10.68 5.98
CA TYR A 382 -20.89 9.82 5.99
C TYR A 382 -21.92 10.27 4.93
N SER A 383 -22.29 9.35 4.03
CA SER A 383 -23.30 9.61 2.98
C SER A 383 -24.71 9.66 3.55
N ASP A 384 -25.00 8.73 4.46
CA ASP A 384 -26.30 8.53 5.07
C ASP A 384 -26.15 7.82 6.42
N LYS A 385 -27.31 7.49 7.00
CA LYS A 385 -27.42 6.81 8.28
C LYS A 385 -26.87 5.38 8.21
N GLU A 386 -27.12 4.69 7.10
CA GLU A 386 -26.68 3.32 6.87
C GLU A 386 -25.15 3.23 6.82
N ASP A 387 -24.48 4.15 6.12
CA ASP A 387 -23.02 4.25 6.09
C ASP A 387 -22.44 4.66 7.44
N PHE A 388 -23.12 5.53 8.20
CA PHE A 388 -22.74 5.82 9.59
C PHE A 388 -22.72 4.56 10.46
N ILE A 389 -23.78 3.74 10.42
CA ILE A 389 -23.85 2.50 11.21
C ILE A 389 -22.78 1.51 10.78
N LEU A 390 -22.54 1.40 9.47
CA LEU A 390 -21.56 0.49 8.89
C LEU A 390 -20.11 0.87 9.24
N THR A 391 -19.84 2.16 9.42
CA THR A 391 -18.49 2.72 9.51
C THR A 391 -18.09 3.11 10.94
N TYR A 392 -19.03 3.50 11.80
CA TYR A 392 -18.74 3.90 13.18
C TYR A 392 -17.94 2.82 13.94
N PRO A 393 -16.89 3.17 14.72
CA PRO A 393 -16.46 4.51 15.13
C PRO A 393 -15.49 5.21 14.16
N PHE A 394 -15.20 4.63 13.01
CA PHE A 394 -14.37 5.26 11.96
C PHE A 394 -15.20 6.21 11.11
N VAL A 395 -14.52 7.10 10.39
CA VAL A 395 -15.12 8.03 9.41
C VAL A 395 -14.78 7.55 7.99
N PRO A 396 -15.70 7.63 7.00
CA PRO A 396 -15.51 6.98 5.69
C PRO A 396 -14.22 7.38 4.95
N TYR A 397 -13.82 8.66 5.02
CA TYR A 397 -12.58 9.14 4.41
C TYR A 397 -11.34 8.34 4.82
N GLN A 398 -11.33 7.77 6.04
CA GLN A 398 -10.15 7.18 6.64
C GLN A 398 -9.68 5.94 5.90
N PHE A 399 -10.61 5.13 5.37
CA PHE A 399 -10.26 3.92 4.62
C PHE A 399 -9.55 4.25 3.31
N ARG A 400 -9.99 5.30 2.61
CA ARG A 400 -9.33 5.77 1.40
C ARG A 400 -7.98 6.41 1.73
N LEU A 401 -7.97 7.32 2.70
CA LEU A 401 -6.76 8.05 3.08
C LEU A 401 -5.65 7.12 3.59
N VAL A 402 -5.98 6.10 4.40
CA VAL A 402 -4.98 5.13 4.85
C VAL A 402 -4.44 4.30 3.68
N SER A 403 -5.28 3.94 2.71
CA SER A 403 -4.86 3.23 1.49
C SER A 403 -3.85 4.07 0.70
N ASP A 404 -4.17 5.35 0.47
CA ASP A 404 -3.30 6.29 -0.24
C ASP A 404 -1.96 6.52 0.50
N VAL A 405 -1.98 6.52 1.84
CA VAL A 405 -0.77 6.60 2.67
C VAL A 405 0.11 5.37 2.47
N PHE A 406 -0.45 4.16 2.52
CA PHE A 406 0.32 2.93 2.29
C PHE A 406 0.90 2.84 0.89
N GLU A 407 0.12 3.21 -0.13
CA GLU A 407 0.58 3.27 -1.52
C GLU A 407 1.75 4.27 -1.64
N SER A 408 1.59 5.47 -1.10
CA SER A 408 2.61 6.52 -1.17
C SER A 408 3.88 6.10 -0.42
N PHE A 409 3.75 5.53 0.78
CA PHE A 409 4.88 5.04 1.58
C PHE A 409 5.63 3.90 0.87
N SER A 410 4.91 3.02 0.19
CA SER A 410 5.53 1.97 -0.62
C SER A 410 6.33 2.57 -1.78
N ASN A 411 5.76 3.54 -2.49
CA ASN A 411 6.42 4.19 -3.63
C ASN A 411 7.70 4.93 -3.24
N VAL A 412 7.75 5.54 -2.06
CA VAL A 412 8.95 6.25 -1.56
C VAL A 412 9.90 5.35 -0.76
N GLY A 413 9.60 4.05 -0.61
CA GLY A 413 10.44 3.10 0.14
C GLY A 413 10.43 3.31 1.66
N TYR A 414 9.36 3.88 2.21
CA TYR A 414 9.18 4.06 3.64
C TYR A 414 8.67 2.79 4.33
N VAL A 415 8.05 1.88 3.58
CA VAL A 415 7.69 0.53 4.02
C VAL A 415 8.31 -0.50 3.09
N GLY A 416 8.52 -1.73 3.58
CA GLY A 416 9.05 -2.82 2.76
C GLY A 416 8.12 -3.22 1.61
N GLU A 417 8.66 -3.76 0.52
CA GLU A 417 7.89 -4.12 -0.68
C GLU A 417 6.76 -5.14 -0.42
N GLY A 418 6.85 -5.94 0.64
CA GLY A 418 5.79 -6.88 1.06
C GLY A 418 4.53 -6.22 1.63
N VAL A 419 4.52 -4.89 1.83
CA VAL A 419 3.36 -4.12 2.31
C VAL A 419 2.63 -3.42 1.15
N LYS A 420 3.07 -3.64 -0.10
CA LYS A 420 2.47 -3.06 -1.32
C LYS A 420 0.97 -3.32 -1.38
N ASN A 421 0.18 -2.26 -1.19
CA ASN A 421 -1.24 -2.13 -1.54
C ASN A 421 -2.07 -3.41 -1.41
N THR A 422 -2.09 -4.01 -0.22
CA THR A 422 -2.95 -5.16 0.04
C THR A 422 -4.13 -4.73 0.90
N GLU A 423 -5.34 -5.12 0.52
CA GLU A 423 -6.54 -5.08 1.36
C GLU A 423 -6.24 -5.65 2.76
N ARG A 424 -5.27 -6.58 2.83
CA ARG A 424 -4.68 -7.16 4.04
C ARG A 424 -4.06 -6.15 5.00
N ALA A 425 -3.27 -5.19 4.50
CA ALA A 425 -2.63 -4.17 5.33
C ALA A 425 -3.68 -3.22 5.91
N ILE A 426 -4.64 -2.80 5.10
CA ILE A 426 -5.77 -1.95 5.52
C ILE A 426 -6.65 -2.68 6.53
N LEU A 427 -6.95 -3.95 6.30
CA LEU A 427 -7.73 -4.78 7.20
C LEU A 427 -7.02 -5.01 8.54
N GLY A 428 -5.72 -5.35 8.49
CA GLY A 428 -4.90 -5.53 9.68
C GLY A 428 -4.79 -4.26 10.53
N ILE A 429 -4.46 -3.12 9.90
CA ILE A 429 -4.30 -1.85 10.61
C ILE A 429 -5.63 -1.38 11.18
N THR A 430 -6.74 -1.51 10.44
CA THR A 430 -8.07 -1.09 10.90
C THR A 430 -8.51 -1.94 12.09
N HIS A 431 -8.28 -3.25 12.03
CA HIS A 431 -8.62 -4.15 13.12
C HIS A 431 -7.83 -3.81 14.38
N PHE A 432 -6.52 -3.59 14.23
CA PHE A 432 -5.66 -3.20 15.35
C PHE A 432 -6.12 -1.87 15.97
N THR A 433 -6.40 -0.87 15.14
CA THR A 433 -6.90 0.44 15.60
C THR A 433 -8.26 0.32 16.31
N ALA A 434 -9.18 -0.49 15.76
CA ALA A 434 -10.49 -0.73 16.39
C ALA A 434 -10.34 -1.40 17.76
N ASN A 435 -9.43 -2.37 17.88
CA ASN A 435 -9.13 -3.05 19.14
C ASN A 435 -8.50 -2.11 20.18
N LEU A 436 -7.67 -1.14 19.76
CA LEU A 436 -7.15 -0.10 20.67
C LEU A 436 -8.25 0.78 21.26
N CYS A 437 -9.35 0.99 20.52
CA CYS A 437 -10.45 1.88 20.89
C CYS A 437 -11.63 1.14 21.54
N LYS A 438 -11.49 -0.15 21.86
CA LYS A 438 -12.61 -1.00 22.27
C LYS A 438 -13.28 -0.54 23.58
N ASP A 439 -12.48 0.00 24.50
CA ASP A 439 -12.91 0.43 25.84
C ASP A 439 -13.52 1.84 25.84
N GLU A 440 -13.42 2.56 24.72
CA GLU A 440 -13.97 3.91 24.56
C GLU A 440 -15.51 3.88 24.57
N THR A 441 -16.12 5.02 24.91
CA THR A 441 -17.58 5.13 25.01
C THR A 441 -18.23 5.56 23.70
N LEU A 442 -19.51 5.22 23.53
CA LEU A 442 -20.33 5.76 22.44
C LEU A 442 -20.21 7.29 22.35
N GLY A 443 -19.95 7.79 21.14
CA GLY A 443 -19.65 9.20 20.85
C GLY A 443 -18.18 9.47 20.58
N TYR A 444 -17.28 8.54 20.93
CA TYR A 444 -15.90 8.56 20.48
C TYR A 444 -15.81 8.19 18.99
N PHE A 445 -15.05 8.97 18.23
CA PHE A 445 -14.71 8.74 16.83
C PHE A 445 -13.22 8.47 16.76
N VAL A 446 -12.82 7.42 16.04
CA VAL A 446 -11.42 7.06 15.90
C VAL A 446 -10.70 8.17 15.14
N PRO A 447 -9.71 8.86 15.74
CA PRO A 447 -8.89 9.81 15.03
C PRO A 447 -7.99 9.11 14.01
N PHE A 448 -7.71 9.77 12.89
CA PHE A 448 -6.86 9.18 11.84
C PHE A 448 -5.42 8.96 12.31
N ASP A 449 -4.94 9.70 13.31
CA ASP A 449 -3.59 9.50 13.87
C ASP A 449 -3.37 8.10 14.46
N LEU A 450 -4.43 7.41 14.88
CA LEU A 450 -4.34 6.05 15.41
C LEU A 450 -4.03 4.97 14.35
N PHE A 451 -4.15 5.30 13.06
CA PHE A 451 -3.60 4.43 12.01
C PHE A 451 -2.05 4.42 12.01
N PHE A 452 -1.43 5.44 12.60
CA PHE A 452 0.00 5.44 12.90
C PHE A 452 0.25 4.70 14.23
N ASN A 453 0.05 3.39 14.22
CA ASN A 453 0.22 2.53 15.39
C ASN A 453 1.43 1.60 15.26
N GLU A 454 1.63 0.73 16.24
CA GLU A 454 2.76 -0.20 16.30
C GLU A 454 2.91 -1.09 15.06
N GLN A 455 1.81 -1.48 14.40
CA GLN A 455 1.90 -2.30 13.19
C GLN A 455 2.53 -1.52 12.04
N LEU A 456 2.15 -0.24 11.87
CA LEU A 456 2.78 0.62 10.88
C LEU A 456 4.24 0.89 11.26
N GLU A 457 4.51 1.28 12.51
CA GLU A 457 5.87 1.60 12.98
C GLU A 457 6.86 0.44 12.80
N LYS A 458 6.43 -0.82 13.02
CA LYS A 458 7.25 -2.02 12.81
C LYS A 458 7.62 -2.25 11.34
N ASN A 459 6.74 -1.84 10.42
CA ASN A 459 6.96 -1.99 8.98
C ASN A 459 7.73 -0.83 8.33
N LEU A 460 7.96 0.27 9.06
CA LEU A 460 8.75 1.40 8.55
C LEU A 460 10.22 1.01 8.34
N THR A 461 10.82 1.51 7.27
CA THR A 461 12.25 1.36 6.98
C THR A 461 13.10 2.23 7.92
N HIS A 462 14.40 1.91 8.03
CA HIS A 462 15.34 2.74 8.79
C HIS A 462 15.36 4.20 8.33
N HIS A 463 15.18 4.44 7.03
CA HIS A 463 15.11 5.79 6.47
C HIS A 463 13.91 6.58 6.99
N ALA A 464 12.71 6.00 6.95
CA ALA A 464 11.49 6.63 7.47
C ALA A 464 11.58 6.88 8.99
N ARG A 465 12.10 5.90 9.75
CA ARG A 465 12.31 6.05 11.21
C ARG A 465 13.29 7.18 11.54
N GLY A 466 14.39 7.31 10.81
CA GLY A 466 15.38 8.37 11.03
C GLY A 466 14.80 9.78 10.90
N ILE A 467 13.85 10.00 9.98
CA ILE A 467 13.13 11.27 9.83
C ILE A 467 12.26 11.55 11.06
N LEU A 468 11.49 10.55 11.49
CA LEU A 468 10.58 10.66 12.62
C LEU A 468 11.31 10.83 13.95
N ASP A 469 12.40 10.09 14.16
CA ASP A 469 13.18 10.15 15.39
C ASP A 469 13.66 11.57 15.67
N LYS A 470 14.07 12.34 14.66
CA LYS A 470 14.47 13.75 14.83
C LYS A 470 13.33 14.62 15.36
N ALA A 471 12.09 14.39 14.89
CA ALA A 471 10.92 15.08 15.40
C ALA A 471 10.60 14.65 16.84
N TYR A 472 10.70 13.35 17.12
CA TYR A 472 10.39 12.74 18.40
C TYR A 472 11.35 13.11 19.53
N HIS A 473 12.59 13.45 19.22
CA HIS A 473 13.59 13.87 20.20
C HIS A 473 13.47 15.36 20.60
N ILE A 474 12.60 16.13 19.96
CA ILE A 474 12.28 17.49 20.42
C ILE A 474 11.59 17.38 21.79
N GLU A 475 12.07 18.13 22.77
CA GLU A 475 11.56 18.08 24.15
C GLU A 475 10.04 18.31 24.23
N ASP A 476 9.52 19.29 23.49
CA ASP A 476 8.09 19.57 23.38
C ASP A 476 7.30 18.38 22.80
N VAL A 477 7.86 17.62 21.85
CA VAL A 477 7.20 16.46 21.23
C VAL A 477 7.31 15.23 22.12
N LYS A 478 8.46 15.05 22.77
CA LYS A 478 8.76 13.92 23.66
C LYS A 478 7.88 13.93 24.91
N THR A 479 7.59 15.12 25.44
CA THR A 479 6.84 15.29 26.69
C THR A 479 5.34 15.49 26.48
N ASN A 480 4.92 15.90 25.28
CA ASN A 480 3.52 16.16 24.96
C ASN A 480 2.94 15.09 24.01
N PRO A 481 2.06 14.19 24.50
CA PRO A 481 1.41 13.19 23.66
C PRO A 481 0.63 13.78 22.48
N PHE A 482 0.02 14.95 22.64
CA PHE A 482 -0.69 15.61 21.54
C PHE A 482 0.26 16.04 20.43
N ALA A 483 1.43 16.57 20.77
CA ALA A 483 2.44 16.94 19.78
C ALA A 483 2.93 15.72 19.00
N ARG A 484 3.05 14.56 19.66
CA ARG A 484 3.35 13.28 19.01
C ARG A 484 2.28 12.89 17.99
N ARG A 485 0.98 12.99 18.33
CA ARG A 485 -0.14 12.74 17.40
C ARG A 485 -0.07 13.64 16.16
N VAL A 486 0.24 14.93 16.34
CA VAL A 486 0.41 15.88 15.23
C VAL A 486 1.56 15.49 14.31
N VAL A 487 2.71 15.07 14.86
CA VAL A 487 3.86 14.61 14.07
C VAL A 487 3.49 13.38 13.23
N ASN A 488 2.79 12.41 13.84
CA ASN A 488 2.37 11.17 13.16
C ASN A 488 1.44 11.47 11.98
N VAL A 489 0.41 12.30 12.18
CA VAL A 489 -0.52 12.71 11.11
C VAL A 489 0.22 13.44 10.02
N LEU A 490 1.01 14.45 10.38
CA LEU A 490 1.77 15.22 9.40
C LEU A 490 2.67 14.30 8.57
N PHE A 491 3.28 13.29 9.18
CA PHE A 491 4.15 12.35 8.48
C PHE A 491 3.38 11.52 7.46
N MET A 492 2.17 11.06 7.80
CA MET A 492 1.31 10.35 6.86
C MET A 492 0.88 11.25 5.69
N VAL A 493 0.34 12.45 5.97
CA VAL A 493 -0.27 13.27 4.92
C VAL A 493 0.72 14.08 4.09
N SER A 494 1.90 14.42 4.63
CA SER A 494 2.90 15.18 3.89
C SER A 494 3.73 14.34 2.92
N ASN A 495 3.64 13.01 3.03
CA ASN A 495 4.32 12.06 2.15
C ASN A 495 3.34 11.38 1.17
N LEU A 496 2.12 11.92 1.02
CA LEU A 496 1.21 11.52 -0.04
C LEU A 496 1.80 11.84 -1.42
N GLY A 497 1.52 10.98 -2.41
CA GLY A 497 1.94 11.19 -3.80
C GLY A 497 1.42 12.51 -4.38
N ASP A 498 2.05 13.00 -5.45
CA ASP A 498 1.76 14.32 -6.02
C ASP A 498 0.27 14.52 -6.33
N VAL A 499 -0.39 13.51 -6.92
CA VAL A 499 -1.82 13.52 -7.27
C VAL A 499 -2.69 13.60 -6.01
N GLN A 500 -2.40 12.78 -5.01
CA GLN A 500 -3.15 12.76 -3.75
C GLN A 500 -2.95 14.05 -2.94
N SER A 501 -1.73 14.61 -2.93
CA SER A 501 -1.37 15.83 -2.20
C SER A 501 -2.03 17.12 -2.72
N ILE A 502 -2.57 17.08 -3.95
CA ILE A 502 -3.40 18.16 -4.50
C ILE A 502 -4.75 18.18 -3.79
N ASN A 503 -5.36 17.00 -3.66
CA ASN A 503 -6.67 16.85 -3.03
C ASN A 503 -6.55 16.94 -1.51
N PHE A 504 -5.54 16.32 -0.90
CA PHE A 504 -5.32 16.34 0.54
C PHE A 504 -4.00 17.04 0.90
N PRO A 505 -3.96 18.39 0.89
CA PRO A 505 -2.77 19.11 1.31
C PRO A 505 -2.57 19.00 2.83
N ALA A 506 -1.31 18.87 3.27
CA ALA A 506 -0.95 18.88 4.67
C ALA A 506 -1.05 20.30 5.26
N THR A 507 -2.26 20.76 5.55
CA THR A 507 -2.56 22.08 6.14
C THR A 507 -2.93 21.97 7.62
N ILE A 508 -2.92 23.09 8.36
CA ILE A 508 -3.38 23.13 9.76
C ILE A 508 -4.82 22.61 9.88
N GLU A 509 -5.68 23.00 8.94
CA GLU A 509 -7.09 22.62 8.92
C GLU A 509 -7.27 21.11 8.77
N ASN A 510 -6.63 20.50 7.75
CA ASN A 510 -6.72 19.06 7.52
C ASN A 510 -6.10 18.27 8.67
N ILE A 511 -4.94 18.67 9.18
CA ILE A 511 -4.29 18.00 10.32
C ILE A 511 -5.16 18.08 11.57
N ALA A 512 -5.79 19.23 11.83
CA ALA A 512 -6.71 19.37 12.95
C ALA A 512 -7.91 18.43 12.82
N LEU A 513 -8.51 18.33 11.62
CA LEU A 513 -9.64 17.43 11.37
C LEU A 513 -9.29 15.96 11.64
N LEU A 514 -8.08 15.53 11.23
CA LEU A 514 -7.60 14.16 11.38
C LEU A 514 -7.34 13.72 12.83
N ILE A 515 -7.23 14.66 13.78
CA ILE A 515 -6.92 14.38 15.19
C ILE A 515 -8.18 14.44 16.08
N MET A 516 -9.31 14.96 15.55
CA MET A 516 -10.55 15.07 16.31
C MET A 516 -11.13 13.68 16.61
N ASP A 517 -11.62 13.52 17.84
CA ASP A 517 -12.19 12.30 18.41
C ASP A 517 -13.69 12.42 18.76
N ALA A 518 -14.30 13.59 18.55
CA ALA A 518 -15.71 13.82 18.82
C ALA A 518 -16.35 14.80 17.84
N VAL A 519 -17.67 14.66 17.64
CA VAL A 519 -18.46 15.48 16.70
C VAL A 519 -18.65 16.94 17.13
N ASP A 520 -18.42 17.24 18.42
CA ASP A 520 -18.56 18.57 19.02
C ASP A 520 -17.21 19.23 19.33
N THR A 521 -16.10 18.64 18.91
CA THR A 521 -14.75 19.18 19.11
C THR A 521 -14.64 20.59 18.49
N PRO A 522 -14.24 21.62 19.26
CA PRO A 522 -14.09 22.98 18.72
C PRO A 522 -12.95 23.08 17.70
N LYS A 523 -13.28 23.12 16.41
CA LYS A 523 -12.31 23.15 15.28
C LYS A 523 -11.23 24.22 15.45
N MET A 524 -11.63 25.45 15.81
CA MET A 524 -10.69 26.57 15.95
C MET A 524 -9.69 26.37 17.10
N GLU A 525 -10.10 25.75 18.20
CA GLU A 525 -9.17 25.45 19.30
C GLU A 525 -8.20 24.34 18.90
N MET A 526 -8.69 23.32 18.19
CA MET A 526 -7.85 22.24 17.66
C MET A 526 -6.81 22.80 16.69
N GLN A 527 -7.21 23.67 15.76
CA GLN A 527 -6.30 24.34 14.82
C GLN A 527 -5.21 25.15 15.54
N LYS A 528 -5.54 25.88 16.62
CA LYS A 528 -4.55 26.61 17.42
C LYS A 528 -3.55 25.68 18.10
N LYS A 529 -4.01 24.55 18.66
CA LYS A 529 -3.12 23.55 19.27
C LYS A 529 -2.19 22.95 18.22
N VAL A 530 -2.71 22.57 17.06
CA VAL A 530 -1.92 22.06 15.93
C VAL A 530 -0.89 23.09 15.46
N ASP A 531 -1.31 24.34 15.24
CA ASP A 531 -0.42 25.43 14.82
C ASP A 531 0.75 25.64 15.79
N SER A 532 0.49 25.59 17.10
CA SER A 532 1.55 25.70 18.11
C SER A 532 2.62 24.62 17.97
N VAL A 533 2.23 23.37 17.68
CA VAL A 533 3.16 22.25 17.49
C VAL A 533 3.92 22.40 16.18
N LEU A 534 3.23 22.75 15.08
CA LEU A 534 3.87 22.95 13.77
C LEU A 534 4.89 24.09 13.81
N ASN A 535 4.60 25.18 14.53
CA ASN A 535 5.54 26.29 14.72
C ASN A 535 6.81 25.84 15.46
N VAL A 536 6.69 24.96 16.46
CA VAL A 536 7.87 24.36 17.12
C VAL A 536 8.69 23.54 16.12
N LEU A 537 8.05 22.66 15.33
CA LEU A 537 8.73 21.82 14.34
C LEU A 537 9.44 22.65 13.24
N VAL A 538 8.81 23.73 12.78
CA VAL A 538 9.41 24.69 11.85
C VAL A 538 10.61 25.39 12.49
N SER A 539 10.48 25.86 13.74
CA SER A 539 11.56 26.56 14.44
C SER A 539 12.81 25.69 14.64
N LYS A 540 12.62 24.37 14.76
CA LYS A 540 13.67 23.36 14.90
C LYS A 540 14.16 22.81 13.56
N ASN A 541 13.69 23.34 12.42
CA ASN A 541 14.01 22.89 11.07
C ASN A 541 13.74 21.40 10.82
N ILE A 542 12.67 20.84 11.40
CA ILE A 542 12.23 19.47 11.08
C ILE A 542 11.31 19.45 9.87
N ILE A 543 10.46 20.48 9.77
CA ILE A 543 9.49 20.63 8.71
C ILE A 543 9.61 22.01 8.08
N GLN A 544 9.11 22.14 6.85
CA GLN A 544 9.00 23.42 6.16
C GLN A 544 7.56 23.64 5.69
N VAL A 545 7.19 24.91 5.52
CA VAL A 545 5.89 25.33 4.99
C VAL A 545 6.05 25.99 3.62
N ALA A 546 5.32 25.52 2.61
CA ALA A 546 5.30 26.11 1.27
C ALA A 546 3.87 26.21 0.77
N GLU A 547 3.44 27.42 0.37
CA GLU A 547 2.08 27.64 -0.15
C GLU A 547 0.98 27.12 0.82
N GLY A 548 1.23 27.24 2.13
CA GLY A 548 0.33 26.76 3.19
C GLY A 548 0.41 25.25 3.49
N LYS A 549 1.23 24.50 2.75
CA LYS A 549 1.42 23.05 2.94
C LYS A 549 2.69 22.77 3.75
N TYR A 550 2.57 21.88 4.75
CA TYR A 550 3.69 21.45 5.57
C TYR A 550 4.31 20.17 5.01
N ARG A 551 5.64 20.08 4.99
CA ARG A 551 6.36 18.85 4.64
C ARG A 551 7.56 18.60 5.54
N PHE A 552 7.88 17.32 5.74
CA PHE A 552 9.14 16.95 6.35
C PHE A 552 10.32 17.33 5.45
N LEU A 553 11.40 17.77 6.09
CA LEU A 553 12.69 17.93 5.45
C LEU A 553 13.41 16.58 5.46
N LYS A 554 14.10 16.24 4.36
CA LYS A 554 15.00 15.09 4.33
C LYS A 554 16.20 15.32 5.24
N GLU A 555 16.92 14.27 5.62
CA GLU A 555 18.08 14.39 6.52
C GLU A 555 19.10 15.44 6.06
N ASP A 556 19.53 15.36 4.81
CA ASP A 556 20.43 16.33 4.18
C ASP A 556 19.83 17.77 4.19
N GLU A 557 18.51 17.90 4.01
CA GLU A 557 17.84 19.20 4.02
C GLU A 557 17.78 19.80 5.43
N ILE A 558 17.58 18.99 6.48
CA ILE A 558 17.58 19.42 7.88
C ILE A 558 18.97 19.96 8.25
N GLU A 559 20.03 19.23 7.92
CA GLU A 559 21.41 19.66 8.17
C GLU A 559 21.70 20.99 7.48
N VAL A 560 21.36 21.09 6.18
CA VAL A 560 21.52 22.32 5.42
C VAL A 560 20.70 23.47 6.02
N ALA A 561 19.46 23.24 6.44
CA ALA A 561 18.63 24.26 7.06
C ALA A 561 19.20 24.76 8.41
N GLN A 562 19.78 23.87 9.21
CA GLN A 562 20.49 24.24 10.44
C GLN A 562 21.77 25.04 10.16
N LEU A 563 22.56 24.61 9.16
CA LEU A 563 23.75 25.34 8.72
C LEU A 563 23.41 26.75 8.20
N ILE A 564 22.34 26.86 7.40
CA ILE A 564 21.82 28.15 6.96
C ILE A 564 21.45 28.98 8.17
N LYS A 565 20.62 28.49 9.10
CA LYS A 565 20.17 29.23 10.29
C LYS A 565 21.32 29.77 11.13
N ASN A 566 22.40 29.02 11.27
CA ASN A 566 23.57 29.39 12.07
C ASN A 566 24.59 30.25 11.30
N SER A 567 24.34 30.57 10.03
CA SER A 567 25.26 31.39 9.23
C SER A 567 25.17 32.88 9.60
N PRO A 568 26.29 33.54 9.96
CA PRO A 568 26.28 34.96 10.28
C PRO A 568 26.11 35.81 9.00
N ILE A 569 25.27 36.85 9.09
CA ILE A 569 25.09 37.86 8.03
C ILE A 569 25.62 39.22 8.51
N THR A 570 26.33 39.94 7.65
CA THR A 570 26.78 41.31 7.90
C THR A 570 25.77 42.31 7.36
N ASN A 571 25.89 43.59 7.75
CA ASN A 571 25.08 44.65 7.14
C ASN A 571 25.38 44.81 5.64
N GLU A 572 26.62 44.61 5.23
CA GLU A 572 27.00 44.65 3.81
C GLU A 572 26.30 43.54 3.00
N ASP A 573 26.20 42.32 3.55
CA ASP A 573 25.45 41.24 2.90
C ASP A 573 23.98 41.64 2.70
N ARG A 574 23.36 42.22 3.75
CA ARG A 574 21.96 42.67 3.69
C ARG A 574 21.75 43.70 2.59
N LEU A 575 22.59 44.73 2.54
CA LEU A 575 22.50 45.80 1.55
C LEU A 575 22.75 45.28 0.13
N THR A 576 23.71 44.37 -0.05
CA THR A 576 24.04 43.78 -1.35
C THR A 576 22.87 42.98 -1.90
N TYR A 577 22.40 41.98 -1.14
CA TYR A 577 21.33 41.10 -1.61
C TYR A 577 20.00 41.84 -1.77
N LEU A 578 19.67 42.81 -0.91
CA LEU A 578 18.47 43.64 -1.10
C LEU A 578 18.55 44.50 -2.36
N TYR A 579 19.72 45.07 -2.67
CA TYR A 579 19.87 45.82 -3.91
C TYR A 579 19.75 44.91 -5.13
N ASP A 580 20.57 43.86 -5.22
CA ASP A 580 20.69 43.02 -6.40
C ASP A 580 19.40 42.23 -6.68
N ASP A 581 18.74 41.72 -5.64
CA ASP A 581 17.58 40.82 -5.81
C ASP A 581 16.23 41.52 -5.69
N VAL A 582 16.15 42.66 -5.00
CA VAL A 582 14.87 43.37 -4.79
C VAL A 582 14.84 44.67 -5.58
N ILE A 583 15.72 45.62 -5.29
CA ILE A 583 15.66 46.96 -5.90
C ILE A 583 15.96 46.89 -7.40
N GLN A 584 17.06 46.27 -7.80
CA GLN A 584 17.49 46.19 -9.19
C GLN A 584 16.48 45.43 -10.06
N LYS A 585 15.93 44.32 -9.56
CA LYS A 585 15.02 43.46 -10.34
C LYS A 585 13.59 44.00 -10.38
N VAL A 586 13.12 44.62 -9.29
CA VAL A 586 11.72 45.06 -9.18
C VAL A 586 11.55 46.52 -9.57
N VAL A 587 12.34 47.43 -8.97
CA VAL A 587 12.26 48.87 -9.23
C VAL A 587 12.95 49.23 -10.55
N LYS A 588 14.00 48.48 -10.92
CA LYS A 588 14.80 48.69 -12.14
C LYS A 588 15.19 50.17 -12.32
N PRO A 589 15.84 50.79 -11.32
CA PRO A 589 16.21 52.20 -11.41
C PRO A 589 17.12 52.41 -12.62
N ASN A 590 16.69 53.27 -13.55
CA ASN A 590 17.50 53.63 -14.71
C ASN A 590 18.44 54.78 -14.31
N PRO A 591 19.77 54.54 -14.28
CA PRO A 591 20.72 55.58 -13.88
C PRO A 591 20.86 56.70 -14.92
N ASN A 592 20.32 56.57 -16.13
CA ASN A 592 20.35 57.62 -17.15
C ASN A 592 18.93 58.12 -17.42
N ILE A 593 18.67 59.39 -17.12
CA ILE A 593 17.39 60.06 -17.39
C ILE A 593 17.61 61.15 -18.43
N SER A 594 16.87 61.05 -19.54
CA SER A 594 16.80 62.10 -20.55
C SER A 594 15.62 63.01 -20.28
N TYR A 595 15.86 64.31 -20.15
CA TYR A 595 14.82 65.32 -20.01
C TYR A 595 15.07 66.45 -21.02
N GLY A 596 14.21 66.51 -22.05
CA GLY A 596 14.45 67.35 -23.23
C GLY A 596 15.74 66.96 -23.95
N ASN A 597 16.62 67.93 -24.20
CA ASN A 597 17.93 67.72 -24.84
C ASN A 597 19.07 67.45 -23.83
N ARG A 598 18.78 67.26 -22.54
CA ARG A 598 19.79 67.03 -21.51
C ARG A 598 19.67 65.61 -20.95
N ASN A 599 20.82 64.98 -20.74
CA ASN A 599 20.94 63.69 -20.09
C ASN A 599 21.51 63.89 -18.70
N PHE A 600 20.86 63.33 -17.69
CA PHE A 600 21.26 63.34 -16.30
C PHE A 600 21.62 61.94 -15.85
N LYS A 601 22.68 61.82 -15.06
CA LYS A 601 23.11 60.57 -14.43
C LYS A 601 22.72 60.54 -12.96
N ILE A 602 22.15 59.44 -12.51
CA ILE A 602 21.82 59.21 -11.10
C ILE A 602 22.93 58.39 -10.44
N ALA A 603 23.42 58.88 -9.30
CA ALA A 603 24.20 58.07 -8.37
C ALA A 603 23.24 57.29 -7.45
N LEU A 604 23.20 55.96 -7.57
CA LEU A 604 22.33 55.12 -6.75
C LEU A 604 23.02 54.76 -5.44
N LYS A 605 22.29 54.85 -4.33
CA LYS A 605 22.75 54.42 -3.00
C LYS A 605 21.68 53.56 -2.32
N ILE A 606 22.12 52.62 -1.49
CA ILE A 606 21.26 51.89 -0.56
C ILE A 606 21.85 52.04 0.85
N ASP A 607 21.12 52.73 1.73
CA ASP A 607 21.66 53.26 2.97
C ASP A 607 23.03 53.93 2.75
N ASP A 608 24.09 53.45 3.40
CA ASP A 608 25.45 54.00 3.29
C ASP A 608 26.28 53.36 2.16
N LYS A 609 25.72 52.38 1.45
CA LYS A 609 26.40 51.70 0.35
C LYS A 609 26.13 52.40 -0.98
N GLU A 610 27.19 52.83 -1.66
CA GLU A 610 27.11 53.39 -3.00
C GLU A 610 27.02 52.27 -4.05
N ILE A 611 26.13 52.43 -5.02
CA ILE A 611 25.88 51.46 -6.08
C ILE A 611 26.13 52.13 -7.44
N GLY A 612 27.33 51.91 -7.98
CA GLY A 612 27.75 52.47 -9.27
C GLY A 612 28.60 53.73 -9.14
N ALA A 613 28.81 54.42 -10.27
CA ALA A 613 29.69 55.59 -10.34
C ALA A 613 28.94 56.91 -10.05
N ARG A 614 29.70 57.99 -9.81
CA ARG A 614 29.18 59.34 -9.52
C ARG A 614 28.23 59.84 -10.61
N GLY A 615 27.18 60.53 -10.19
CA GLY A 615 26.13 61.12 -11.02
C GLY A 615 25.90 62.60 -10.70
N ASP A 616 24.96 63.21 -11.41
CA ASP A 616 24.57 64.62 -11.28
C ASP A 616 23.68 64.87 -10.05
N PHE A 617 22.96 63.86 -9.57
CA PHE A 617 22.19 63.87 -8.33
C PHE A 617 22.13 62.47 -7.69
N ASN A 618 21.92 62.39 -6.37
CA ASN A 618 21.87 61.11 -5.66
C ASN A 618 20.44 60.60 -5.50
N LEU A 619 20.24 59.29 -5.69
CA LEU A 619 19.02 58.57 -5.32
C LEU A 619 19.37 57.51 -4.26
N LYS A 620 18.96 57.72 -3.01
CA LYS A 620 19.21 56.83 -1.88
C LYS A 620 17.95 56.05 -1.51
N PHE A 621 18.02 54.72 -1.55
CA PHE A 621 17.04 53.83 -0.93
C PHE A 621 17.42 53.63 0.53
N SER A 622 16.61 54.15 1.45
CA SER A 622 16.86 54.07 2.89
C SER A 622 16.03 52.94 3.51
N ILE A 623 16.68 51.88 4.03
CA ILE A 623 16.03 50.65 4.49
C ILE A 623 16.25 50.39 5.98
N TYR A 624 17.49 50.52 6.46
CA TYR A 624 17.83 50.25 7.86
C TYR A 624 18.10 51.53 8.66
N ASP A 625 17.84 52.70 8.07
CA ASP A 625 17.94 53.99 8.76
C ASP A 625 16.97 54.04 9.96
N SER A 626 17.43 54.64 11.05
CA SER A 626 16.65 54.76 12.29
C SER A 626 15.99 56.13 12.47
N THR A 627 16.35 57.07 11.59
CA THR A 627 15.85 58.45 11.57
C THR A 627 14.41 58.50 11.06
N GLU A 628 13.57 59.37 11.63
CA GLU A 628 12.19 59.54 11.15
C GLU A 628 12.15 60.22 9.76
N LEU A 629 11.14 59.86 8.96
CA LEU A 629 10.99 60.36 7.59
C LEU A 629 10.95 61.89 7.50
N ASP A 630 10.23 62.56 8.40
CA ASP A 630 10.13 64.02 8.39
C ASP A 630 11.50 64.68 8.69
N HIS A 631 12.29 64.08 9.59
CA HIS A 631 13.64 64.56 9.90
C HIS A 631 14.60 64.34 8.73
N LEU A 632 14.51 63.20 8.04
CA LEU A 632 15.27 62.93 6.82
C LEU A 632 14.89 63.91 5.71
N ALA A 633 13.60 64.19 5.52
CA ALA A 633 13.13 65.14 4.50
C ALA A 633 13.66 66.57 4.73
N HIS A 634 13.81 66.99 6.00
CA HIS A 634 14.38 68.29 6.34
C HIS A 634 15.91 68.34 6.25
N ALA A 635 16.60 67.23 6.48
CA ALA A 635 18.06 67.15 6.41
C ALA A 635 18.62 66.87 5.01
N THR A 636 17.78 66.46 4.06
CA THR A 636 18.18 66.07 2.71
C THR A 636 18.53 67.29 1.85
N SER A 637 19.66 67.24 1.15
CA SER A 637 20.08 68.25 0.19
C SER A 637 19.09 68.37 -0.97
N SER A 638 18.93 69.55 -1.57
CA SER A 638 18.08 69.74 -2.76
C SER A 638 18.55 68.95 -3.99
N GLN A 639 19.78 68.43 -3.97
CA GLN A 639 20.34 67.57 -5.01
C GLN A 639 20.21 66.06 -4.71
N ASP A 640 19.54 65.69 -3.62
CA ASP A 640 19.38 64.29 -3.21
C ASP A 640 17.91 63.89 -3.14
N MET A 641 17.60 62.70 -3.63
CA MET A 641 16.30 62.08 -3.51
C MET A 641 16.42 60.85 -2.60
N ILE A 642 15.61 60.80 -1.54
CA ILE A 642 15.57 59.65 -0.63
C ILE A 642 14.24 58.90 -0.77
N VAL A 643 14.32 57.60 -1.00
CA VAL A 643 13.19 56.66 -0.94
C VAL A 643 13.22 56.00 0.43
N GLY A 644 12.37 56.45 1.34
CA GLY A 644 12.31 55.99 2.72
C GLY A 644 11.49 54.70 2.88
N ILE A 645 12.15 53.55 2.80
CA ILE A 645 11.55 52.22 3.02
C ILE A 645 11.62 51.83 4.51
N HIS A 646 12.55 52.42 5.26
CA HIS A 646 12.82 52.13 6.67
C HIS A 646 11.61 52.25 7.59
N ASP A 647 10.72 53.20 7.34
CA ASP A 647 9.53 53.42 8.19
C ASP A 647 8.63 52.18 8.18
N TRP A 648 8.28 51.66 7.00
CA TRP A 648 7.46 50.45 6.91
C TRP A 648 8.23 49.20 7.36
N PHE A 649 9.51 49.12 7.02
CA PHE A 649 10.35 47.97 7.35
C PHE A 649 10.56 47.82 8.87
N LYS A 650 10.58 48.93 9.61
CA LYS A 650 10.68 48.96 11.08
C LYS A 650 9.39 48.49 11.76
N HIS A 651 8.23 48.81 11.19
CA HIS A 651 6.93 48.43 11.74
C HIS A 651 6.55 46.96 11.44
N ASP A 652 7.03 46.39 10.33
CA ASP A 652 6.77 44.99 9.96
C ASP A 652 7.92 44.06 10.36
N LYS A 653 7.89 43.60 11.63
CA LYS A 653 8.92 42.68 12.19
C LYS A 653 8.97 41.32 11.49
N ASP A 654 7.85 40.85 10.93
CA ASP A 654 7.79 39.59 10.19
C ASP A 654 8.53 39.73 8.85
N LEU A 655 8.31 40.82 8.12
CA LEU A 655 9.05 41.16 6.90
C LEU A 655 10.55 41.28 7.17
N ALA A 656 10.95 41.96 8.25
CA ALA A 656 12.35 42.13 8.60
C ALA A 656 13.07 40.80 8.90
N THR A 657 12.36 39.88 9.55
CA THR A 657 12.84 38.52 9.83
C THR A 657 12.99 37.72 8.53
N LYS A 658 11.96 37.73 7.66
CA LYS A 658 11.99 37.06 6.35
C LYS A 658 13.11 37.56 5.45
N VAL A 659 13.39 38.87 5.44
CA VAL A 659 14.51 39.46 4.69
C VAL A 659 15.84 38.98 5.26
N SER A 660 15.99 38.92 6.58
CA SER A 660 17.22 38.42 7.20
C SER A 660 17.47 36.94 6.86
N ASP A 661 16.43 36.12 6.88
CA ASP A 661 16.50 34.70 6.50
C ASP A 661 16.83 34.52 5.01
N TYR A 662 16.28 35.38 4.15
CA TYR A 662 16.61 35.43 2.73
C TYR A 662 18.09 35.71 2.49
N VAL A 663 18.61 36.78 3.07
CA VAL A 663 20.02 37.19 2.96
C VAL A 663 20.93 36.07 3.45
N ARG A 664 20.57 35.44 4.58
CA ARG A 664 21.32 34.32 5.15
C ARG A 664 21.37 33.12 4.20
N THR A 665 20.23 32.79 3.60
CA THR A 665 20.11 31.70 2.62
C THR A 665 20.95 31.98 1.37
N GLN A 666 20.83 33.17 0.78
CA GLN A 666 21.60 33.53 -0.41
C GLN A 666 23.11 33.55 -0.18
N LYS A 667 23.55 34.09 0.97
CA LYS A 667 24.96 34.06 1.37
C LYS A 667 25.49 32.64 1.57
N PHE A 668 24.69 31.78 2.19
CA PHE A 668 25.08 30.39 2.40
C PHE A 668 25.21 29.66 1.06
N ILE A 669 24.25 29.84 0.17
CA ILE A 669 24.26 29.20 -1.16
C ILE A 669 25.45 29.71 -1.97
N SER A 670 25.66 31.03 -2.08
CA SER A 670 26.75 31.59 -2.89
C SER A 670 28.14 31.08 -2.46
N ARG A 671 28.34 30.82 -1.17
CA ARG A 671 29.60 30.28 -0.63
C ARG A 671 29.77 28.77 -0.79
N ASN A 672 28.69 28.01 -0.76
CA ASN A 672 28.75 26.55 -0.70
C ASN A 672 28.36 25.85 -2.02
N PHE A 673 27.77 26.58 -2.98
CA PHE A 673 27.32 26.02 -4.25
C PHE A 673 28.47 25.48 -5.10
N SER A 674 29.60 26.20 -5.15
CA SER A 674 30.78 25.80 -5.95
C SER A 674 31.49 24.54 -5.46
N ALA A 675 31.25 24.12 -4.20
CA ALA A 675 31.89 22.98 -3.56
C ALA A 675 30.95 21.76 -3.39
N ALA A 676 29.68 21.87 -3.79
CA ALA A 676 28.69 20.82 -3.58
C ALA A 676 28.66 19.80 -4.73
N THR A 677 28.67 18.50 -4.40
CA THR A 677 28.51 17.38 -5.34
C THR A 677 27.35 16.47 -4.91
N GLY A 678 26.75 15.73 -5.85
CA GLY A 678 25.69 14.74 -5.58
C GLY A 678 24.37 15.34 -5.04
N SER A 679 23.70 14.66 -4.10
CA SER A 679 22.41 15.07 -3.51
C SER A 679 22.44 16.47 -2.88
N ARG A 680 23.62 16.93 -2.44
CA ARG A 680 23.81 18.22 -1.78
C ARG A 680 23.70 19.40 -2.75
N SER A 681 24.05 19.24 -4.02
CA SER A 681 23.88 20.31 -5.02
C SER A 681 22.40 20.50 -5.39
N GLU A 682 21.63 19.41 -5.51
CA GLU A 682 20.18 19.47 -5.73
C GLU A 682 19.44 20.11 -4.54
N THR A 683 19.82 19.74 -3.31
CA THR A 683 19.30 20.35 -2.09
C THR A 683 19.63 21.84 -1.98
N LEU A 684 20.80 22.29 -2.43
CA LEU A 684 21.17 23.72 -2.43
C LEU A 684 20.45 24.53 -3.53
N GLY A 685 19.98 23.88 -4.60
CA GLY A 685 19.23 24.53 -5.69
C GLY A 685 17.76 24.81 -5.37
N LYS A 686 17.10 23.96 -4.56
CA LYS A 686 15.67 24.12 -4.19
C LYS A 686 15.35 25.38 -3.35
N PRO A 687 16.15 25.79 -2.36
CA PRO A 687 15.95 27.00 -1.57
C PRO A 687 15.97 28.28 -2.41
N ILE A 688 16.71 28.32 -3.52
CA ILE A 688 16.79 29.47 -4.44
C ILE A 688 15.41 29.77 -5.04
N ASN A 689 14.75 28.76 -5.61
CA ASN A 689 13.42 28.89 -6.20
C ASN A 689 12.34 29.20 -5.15
N TYR A 690 12.46 28.62 -3.96
CA TYR A 690 11.51 28.84 -2.86
C TYR A 690 11.63 30.25 -2.26
N CYS A 691 12.83 30.74 -2.00
CA CYS A 691 13.09 32.06 -1.46
C CYS A 691 12.71 33.17 -2.45
N LEU A 692 13.02 32.99 -3.75
CA LEU A 692 12.59 33.90 -4.81
C LEU A 692 11.07 33.90 -4.98
N ARG A 693 10.36 32.77 -4.79
CA ARG A 693 8.90 32.72 -4.76
C ARG A 693 8.30 33.39 -3.53
N LYS A 694 8.88 33.22 -2.34
CA LYS A 694 8.44 33.89 -1.10
C LYS A 694 8.59 35.40 -1.22
N LEU A 695 9.73 35.87 -1.74
CA LEU A 695 9.92 37.28 -2.05
C LEU A 695 9.01 37.76 -3.18
N SER A 696 8.73 36.96 -4.22
CA SER A 696 7.81 37.35 -5.30
C SER A 696 6.35 37.46 -4.83
N TYR A 697 5.94 36.68 -3.84
CA TYR A 697 4.59 36.71 -3.26
C TYR A 697 4.41 37.89 -2.29
N VAL A 698 5.40 38.12 -1.41
CA VAL A 698 5.50 39.35 -0.61
C VAL A 698 5.63 40.57 -1.53
N SER A 699 6.32 40.40 -2.67
CA SER A 699 6.50 41.41 -3.71
C SER A 699 5.20 41.79 -4.42
N ARG A 700 4.28 40.86 -4.65
CA ARG A 700 3.04 41.21 -5.35
C ARG A 700 1.99 41.86 -4.46
N LYS A 701 1.96 41.58 -3.15
CA LYS A 701 0.99 42.21 -2.23
C LYS A 701 1.52 43.45 -1.50
N ASN A 702 2.78 43.48 -1.09
CA ASN A 702 3.37 44.61 -0.34
C ASN A 702 4.22 45.53 -1.22
N LEU A 703 4.81 45.03 -2.31
CA LEU A 703 5.58 45.89 -3.24
C LEU A 703 4.65 46.66 -4.20
N TRP A 704 3.39 46.24 -4.37
CA TRP A 704 2.34 47.11 -4.92
C TRP A 704 2.03 48.30 -4.00
N LYS A 705 2.19 48.17 -2.66
CA LYS A 705 2.19 49.33 -1.76
C LYS A 705 3.45 50.20 -1.92
N LEU A 706 4.61 49.62 -2.23
CA LEU A 706 5.82 50.38 -2.62
C LEU A 706 5.62 51.24 -3.88
N LEU A 707 4.77 50.83 -4.81
CA LEU A 707 4.51 51.55 -6.06
C LEU A 707 3.34 52.56 -5.96
N LEU A 708 2.44 52.40 -4.99
CA LEU A 708 1.20 53.23 -4.87
C LEU A 708 1.26 54.33 -3.79
N PHE A 709 2.26 54.33 -2.90
CA PHE A 709 2.43 55.43 -1.94
C PHE A 709 3.90 55.85 -1.79
N PRO A 710 4.44 56.66 -2.70
CA PRO A 710 5.41 57.65 -2.30
C PRO A 710 4.62 58.81 -1.68
N VAL A 711 4.69 58.98 -0.36
CA VAL A 711 4.46 60.31 0.22
C VAL A 711 5.65 61.16 -0.25
N ILE A 712 5.51 61.76 -1.44
CA ILE A 712 6.41 62.82 -1.87
C ILE A 712 6.04 64.06 -1.05
N LYS A 713 6.62 64.19 0.14
CA LYS A 713 6.71 65.49 0.80
C LYS A 713 7.94 66.19 0.23
N SER A 714 7.76 67.05 -0.76
CA SER A 714 8.79 68.05 -1.07
C SER A 714 8.77 69.09 0.04
N SER A 715 9.93 69.44 0.57
CA SER A 715 10.07 70.47 1.60
C SER A 715 10.06 71.91 1.03
N GLN A 716 9.87 72.08 -0.28
CA GLN A 716 9.68 73.40 -0.91
C GLN A 716 8.73 73.34 -2.13
N PRO A 717 7.91 74.37 -2.36
CA PRO A 717 7.22 74.55 -3.63
C PRO A 717 8.23 74.87 -4.73
N MET A 718 8.16 74.15 -5.85
CA MET A 718 8.89 74.53 -7.07
C MET A 718 8.41 75.91 -7.52
N THR A 719 9.33 76.88 -7.50
CA THR A 719 9.26 78.13 -8.29
C THR A 719 10.28 78.08 -9.40
#